data_AF-A0A945NAX1-F1
#
_entry.id   AF-A0A945NAX1-F1
#
_cell.length_a   1.000
_cell.length_b   1.000
_cell.length_c   1.000
_cell.angle_alpha   90.00
_cell.angle_beta   90.00
_cell.angle_gamma   90.00
#
_symmetry.space_group_name_H-M   'P 1'
#
loop_
_entity.id
_entity.type
_entity.pdbx_description
1 polymer ?
#
loop_
_entity_poly.entity_id
_entity_poly.type
_entity_poly.pdbx_seq_one_letter_code
_entity_poly.pdbx_strand_id
1 'polypeptide(L)'
;VVGLQRADLEATWTEFARFPRISKAFSLTQASLSIINPFGGGLYFEVPEGAELGLISVTITGAVNLPTYSTLGLQGQNGDASVFKTDLDQAMVPWFELVSEKFITTQPINARKLIDDPQGLLDKFGDMFDAVNLMAGRPLTRFRGEWLTLDAQVTVRGTAMAASYPTYGDGAIDDREVVWERDGAWFAPYQYLLPDFFASDVDESRRYQRNSGFILWHEWGHLHNLPTLGCQEAESNVHLLAAVIYNRVFEADMDTALKYSGFQQYNLDDSALDTMLSPSWQRGRRLCLDEWDNEVRYQTRSWARIVEIASMLGWHQVGAIHKAFYDRGLASGEAVNYGISDDDFVETASLALGLNLVPLFEFWGVPVSANVLARTMTLPVVTEFESRLLHYKSIVPSTNAAFAVVSDRLAATTGSLGRWEFLNANFTPAMAVKITARVDDLLCRYYQYEALCLAASGDVDADGRVNELDAFPFDSDNEDLEAGESRTRFDLSFPALVLNDDRDGDGVADDRDAFPFNAGESLDTDADGEGNNADLDDDNDGFTDEEELADGTDPLSRFSCRSGCFSFDVDENLEAQPLTDGLLVIRHLFGFTGDALTSGATAGGAGRGSAEEIGRYLAEANSELDIDGDGETKPLTDGLLLIRYLFGFSGDALVSGAIGTDATRDTAESVEVYLKARLPVP
;
A
#
# COMPACT_ATOMS: atom_id res chain seq x y z
N VAL A 1 -29.62 14.87 11.75
CA VAL A 1 -29.96 13.56 12.36
C VAL A 1 -30.36 13.77 13.81
N VAL A 2 -31.35 13.02 14.30
CA VAL A 2 -31.71 12.93 15.73
C VAL A 2 -31.46 11.49 16.18
N GLY A 3 -30.62 11.25 17.19
CA GLY A 3 -30.28 9.89 17.65
C GLY A 3 -28.82 9.74 18.10
N LEU A 4 -28.20 8.63 17.75
CA LEU A 4 -26.76 8.35 17.89
C LEU A 4 -26.17 8.18 16.48
N GLN A 5 -25.65 9.27 15.90
CA GLN A 5 -24.93 9.40 14.60
C GLN A 5 -25.10 8.27 13.53
N ARG A 6 -26.33 7.84 13.24
CA ARG A 6 -26.64 6.69 12.33
C ARG A 6 -26.04 5.34 12.75
N ALA A 7 -25.85 5.11 14.04
CA ALA A 7 -25.43 3.87 14.69
C ALA A 7 -26.49 2.75 14.61
N ASP A 8 -26.98 2.42 13.42
CA ASP A 8 -27.94 1.34 13.29
C ASP A 8 -27.23 -0.02 13.45
N LEU A 9 -27.81 -0.93 14.24
CA LEU A 9 -27.27 -2.29 14.43
C LEU A 9 -27.53 -3.12 13.18
N GLU A 10 -26.52 -3.88 12.75
CA GLU A 10 -26.65 -4.81 11.64
C GLU A 10 -27.73 -5.88 11.88
N ALA A 11 -28.37 -6.31 10.79
CA ALA A 11 -29.41 -7.34 10.84
C ALA A 11 -28.90 -8.73 11.25
N THR A 12 -27.58 -8.91 11.34
CA THR A 12 -26.92 -10.16 11.74
C THR A 12 -26.98 -10.41 13.26
N TRP A 13 -27.32 -9.39 14.05
CA TRP A 13 -27.54 -9.53 15.49
C TRP A 13 -28.80 -10.31 15.83
N THR A 14 -28.68 -11.23 16.79
CA THR A 14 -29.79 -12.04 17.33
C THR A 14 -30.17 -11.68 18.76
N GLU A 15 -29.32 -10.92 19.43
CA GLU A 15 -29.51 -10.40 20.78
C GLU A 15 -29.26 -8.89 20.77
N PHE A 16 -30.06 -8.15 21.52
CA PHE A 16 -30.10 -6.70 21.44
C PHE A 16 -30.06 -6.09 22.84
N ALA A 17 -29.01 -5.33 23.13
CA ALA A 17 -28.91 -4.51 24.34
C ALA A 17 -29.68 -3.18 24.18
N ARG A 18 -30.02 -2.80 22.95
CA ARG A 18 -30.85 -1.64 22.62
C ARG A 18 -31.66 -1.86 21.33
N PHE A 19 -32.57 -0.94 21.02
CA PHE A 19 -33.26 -0.98 19.73
C PHE A 19 -32.27 -0.89 18.55
N PRO A 20 -32.46 -1.68 17.48
CA PRO A 20 -31.53 -1.69 16.35
C PRO A 20 -31.40 -0.34 15.64
N ARG A 21 -32.50 0.42 15.55
CA ARG A 21 -32.55 1.71 14.86
C ARG A 21 -33.07 2.79 15.81
N ILE A 22 -32.15 3.61 16.31
CA ILE A 22 -32.44 4.71 17.25
C ILE A 22 -32.24 6.09 16.62
N SER A 23 -31.71 6.15 15.40
CA SER A 23 -31.43 7.39 14.68
C SER A 23 -32.45 7.67 13.58
N LYS A 24 -32.75 8.95 13.36
CA LYS A 24 -33.60 9.41 12.25
C LYS A 24 -33.03 10.67 11.59
N ALA A 25 -32.89 10.64 10.28
CA ALA A 25 -32.46 11.79 9.47
C ALA A 25 -33.67 12.59 8.97
N PHE A 26 -33.48 13.91 8.82
CA PHE A 26 -34.48 14.84 8.34
C PHE A 26 -33.82 15.84 7.39
N SER A 27 -34.40 16.06 6.22
CA SER A 27 -33.90 17.05 5.27
C SER A 27 -34.34 18.46 5.68
N LEU A 28 -33.39 19.39 5.76
CA LEU A 28 -33.64 20.79 6.10
C LEU A 28 -33.98 21.59 4.85
N THR A 29 -35.22 21.46 4.36
CA THR A 29 -35.68 22.13 3.12
C THR A 29 -36.45 23.42 3.38
N GLN A 30 -36.65 23.79 4.64
CA GLN A 30 -37.45 24.95 5.07
C GLN A 30 -36.76 25.64 6.25
N ALA A 31 -37.00 26.94 6.41
CA ALA A 31 -36.42 27.74 7.49
C ALA A 31 -36.86 27.34 8.90
N SER A 32 -37.98 26.62 9.01
CA SER A 32 -38.49 26.07 10.27
C SER A 32 -39.05 24.68 10.00
N LEU A 33 -38.70 23.73 10.86
CA LEU A 33 -39.12 22.33 10.75
C LEU A 33 -39.42 21.77 12.14
N SER A 34 -40.53 21.06 12.27
CA SER A 34 -40.83 20.27 13.47
C SER A 34 -40.41 18.82 13.22
N ILE A 35 -39.51 18.30 14.06
CA ILE A 35 -39.01 16.93 13.97
C ILE A 35 -39.33 16.15 15.24
N ILE A 36 -39.45 14.83 15.13
CA ILE A 36 -39.68 13.95 16.28
C ILE A 36 -38.94 12.63 16.08
N ASN A 37 -38.20 12.21 17.11
CA ASN A 37 -37.67 10.85 17.23
C ASN A 37 -38.21 10.25 18.53
N PRO A 38 -38.94 9.12 18.50
CA PRO A 38 -39.50 8.50 19.71
C PRO A 38 -38.44 8.09 20.74
N PHE A 39 -37.19 7.87 20.32
CA PHE A 39 -36.09 7.53 21.21
C PHE A 39 -35.32 8.76 21.73
N GLY A 40 -35.62 9.96 21.23
CA GLY A 40 -34.79 11.13 21.46
C GLY A 40 -33.39 10.96 20.82
N GLY A 41 -32.38 11.54 21.45
CA GLY A 41 -30.98 11.48 21.03
C GLY A 41 -30.38 12.82 20.63
N GLY A 42 -29.07 12.83 20.40
CA GLY A 42 -28.33 14.02 20.02
C GLY A 42 -28.79 14.60 18.68
N LEU A 43 -28.66 15.92 18.54
CA LEU A 43 -29.02 16.67 17.34
C LEU A 43 -27.75 16.99 16.54
N TYR A 44 -27.58 16.31 15.41
CA TYR A 44 -26.40 16.46 14.56
C TYR A 44 -26.78 17.03 13.20
N PHE A 45 -25.99 17.98 12.71
CA PHE A 45 -26.15 18.56 11.38
C PHE A 45 -25.15 17.92 10.43
N GLU A 46 -25.65 17.32 9.36
CA GLU A 46 -24.82 16.79 8.28
C GLU A 46 -24.64 17.90 7.25
N VAL A 47 -23.40 18.36 7.09
CA VAL A 47 -23.03 19.37 6.10
C VAL A 47 -22.39 18.63 4.92
N PRO A 48 -22.98 18.70 3.71
CA PRO A 48 -22.38 18.08 2.54
C PRO A 48 -20.97 18.63 2.28
N GLU A 49 -20.10 17.77 1.76
CA GLU A 49 -18.77 18.18 1.33
C GLU A 49 -18.85 19.29 0.27
N GLY A 50 -17.93 20.25 0.34
CA GLY A 50 -17.92 21.42 -0.55
C GLY A 50 -19.00 22.47 -0.27
N ALA A 51 -19.80 22.34 0.78
CA ALA A 51 -20.83 23.32 1.10
C ALA A 51 -20.23 24.64 1.63
N GLU A 52 -20.49 25.75 0.92
CA GLU A 52 -20.06 27.11 1.33
C GLU A 52 -21.11 27.82 2.19
N LEU A 53 -21.65 27.13 3.22
CA LEU A 53 -22.69 27.71 4.08
C LEU A 53 -22.16 28.73 5.09
N GLY A 54 -20.85 28.69 5.37
CA GLY A 54 -20.25 29.43 6.47
C GLY A 54 -20.88 29.06 7.83
N LEU A 55 -20.80 29.97 8.78
CA LEU A 55 -21.46 29.80 10.07
C LEU A 55 -22.96 30.11 9.95
N ILE A 56 -23.78 29.12 10.31
CA ILE A 56 -25.24 29.26 10.34
C ILE A 56 -25.74 29.28 11.80
N SER A 57 -26.65 30.19 12.11
CA SER A 57 -27.33 30.20 13.41
C SER A 57 -28.61 29.37 13.33
N VAL A 58 -28.75 28.40 14.23
CA VAL A 58 -29.94 27.55 14.34
C VAL A 58 -30.59 27.77 15.70
N THR A 59 -31.92 27.97 15.71
CA THR A 59 -32.70 28.04 16.95
C THR A 59 -33.42 26.72 17.17
N ILE A 60 -33.19 26.10 18.33
CA ILE A 60 -33.81 24.82 18.72
C ILE A 60 -34.76 25.09 19.89
N THR A 61 -36.00 24.64 19.76
CA THR A 61 -37.03 24.76 20.82
C THR A 61 -37.58 23.38 21.17
N GLY A 62 -37.75 23.09 22.45
CA GLY A 62 -38.32 21.82 22.92
C GLY A 62 -37.31 20.66 23.08
N ALA A 63 -36.01 20.93 22.95
CA ALA A 63 -34.95 19.99 23.27
C ALA A 63 -34.51 20.13 24.75
N VAL A 64 -33.89 19.07 25.28
CA VAL A 64 -33.17 19.09 26.57
C VAL A 64 -31.67 19.15 26.32
N ASN A 65 -30.91 19.67 27.27
CA ASN A 65 -29.46 19.80 27.14
C ASN A 65 -28.78 18.42 27.13
N LEU A 66 -27.95 18.17 26.12
CA LEU A 66 -26.94 17.12 26.14
C LEU A 66 -25.69 17.75 26.77
N PRO A 67 -25.17 17.25 27.91
CA PRO A 67 -23.95 17.84 28.47
C PRO A 67 -22.83 17.77 27.44
N THR A 68 -22.26 18.93 27.11
CA THR A 68 -21.21 19.04 26.11
C THR A 68 -20.11 19.97 26.60
N TYR A 69 -18.86 19.51 26.57
CA TYR A 69 -17.68 20.35 26.69
C TYR A 69 -17.12 20.58 25.29
N SER A 70 -16.98 21.84 24.86
CA SER A 70 -16.53 22.14 23.52
C SER A 70 -15.51 23.26 23.49
N THR A 71 -14.45 23.04 22.74
CA THR A 71 -13.41 24.04 22.43
C THR A 71 -13.75 24.85 21.18
N LEU A 72 -14.84 24.51 20.49
CA LEU A 72 -15.27 25.22 19.28
C LEU A 72 -15.86 26.58 19.65
N GLY A 73 -15.45 27.63 18.93
CA GLY A 73 -15.97 28.99 19.07
C GLY A 73 -17.38 29.21 18.51
N LEU A 74 -18.29 28.24 18.67
CA LEU A 74 -19.65 28.29 18.13
C LEU A 74 -20.65 28.81 19.18
N GLN A 75 -21.70 29.49 18.72
CA GLN A 75 -22.75 30.01 19.59
C GLN A 75 -23.46 28.86 20.32
N GLY A 76 -23.57 28.96 21.65
CA GLY A 76 -24.24 27.96 22.50
C GLY A 76 -23.35 26.79 22.93
N GLN A 77 -22.13 26.68 22.40
CA GLN A 77 -21.11 25.78 22.92
C GLN A 77 -20.43 26.40 24.15
N ASN A 78 -19.93 25.56 25.05
CA ASN A 78 -19.30 25.98 26.29
C ASN A 78 -18.02 25.16 26.59
N GLY A 79 -16.92 25.87 26.84
CA GLY A 79 -15.63 25.30 27.25
C GLY A 79 -15.32 25.48 28.74
N ASP A 80 -16.31 25.87 29.56
CA ASP A 80 -16.15 25.95 31.01
C ASP A 80 -16.39 24.57 31.66
N ALA A 81 -15.33 24.01 32.24
CA ALA A 81 -15.37 22.68 32.85
C ALA A 81 -16.29 22.60 34.08
N SER A 82 -16.49 23.71 34.81
CA SER A 82 -17.38 23.75 35.98
C SER A 82 -18.85 23.71 35.56
N VAL A 83 -19.19 24.41 34.49
CA VAL A 83 -20.53 24.36 33.87
C VAL A 83 -20.77 22.95 33.33
N PHE A 84 -19.82 22.39 32.57
CA PHE A 84 -19.93 21.03 32.05
C PHE A 84 -20.14 19.98 33.17
N LYS A 85 -19.39 20.07 34.27
CA LYS A 85 -19.54 19.16 35.42
C LYS A 85 -20.92 19.30 36.09
N THR A 86 -21.44 20.52 36.16
CA THR A 86 -22.80 20.78 36.65
C THR A 86 -23.85 20.15 35.72
N ASP A 87 -23.68 20.31 34.41
CA ASP A 87 -24.58 19.71 33.41
C ASP A 87 -24.55 18.18 33.46
N LEU A 88 -23.38 17.57 33.63
CA LEU A 88 -23.23 16.12 33.80
C LEU A 88 -24.02 15.58 35.01
N ASP A 89 -23.93 16.27 36.16
CA ASP A 89 -24.64 15.87 37.38
C ASP A 89 -26.17 16.04 37.24
N GLN A 90 -26.62 16.99 36.43
CA GLN A 90 -28.04 17.30 36.21
C GLN A 90 -28.66 16.64 34.98
N ALA A 91 -27.84 15.99 34.14
CA ALA A 91 -28.25 15.42 32.87
C ALA A 91 -29.49 14.52 33.05
N MET A 92 -30.37 14.44 32.06
CA MET A 92 -31.46 13.44 32.05
C MET A 92 -31.45 12.65 30.73
N VAL A 93 -30.24 12.51 30.18
CA VAL A 93 -29.95 11.92 28.88
C VAL A 93 -28.90 10.82 29.05
N PRO A 94 -28.85 9.82 28.14
CA PRO A 94 -27.96 8.67 28.28
C PRO A 94 -26.50 8.93 27.90
N TRP A 95 -26.19 10.04 27.22
CA TRP A 95 -24.83 10.37 26.77
C TRP A 95 -24.41 11.78 27.19
N PHE A 96 -23.13 12.07 27.03
CA PHE A 96 -22.54 13.41 26.97
C PHE A 96 -21.46 13.45 25.88
N GLU A 97 -20.99 14.65 25.53
CA GLU A 97 -19.97 14.81 24.49
C GLU A 97 -18.80 15.71 24.90
N LEU A 98 -17.62 15.40 24.38
CA LEU A 98 -16.47 16.31 24.33
C LEU A 98 -16.15 16.61 22.87
N VAL A 99 -15.95 17.88 22.52
CA VAL A 99 -15.85 18.33 21.14
C VAL A 99 -14.67 19.28 20.95
N SER A 100 -13.85 18.98 19.94
CA SER A 100 -12.79 19.87 19.42
C SER A 100 -12.72 19.78 17.91
N GLU A 101 -11.84 20.59 17.31
CA GLU A 101 -11.59 20.53 15.85
C GLU A 101 -10.99 19.18 15.42
N LYS A 102 -10.22 18.51 16.29
CA LYS A 102 -9.46 17.30 15.96
C LYS A 102 -10.12 16.02 16.47
N PHE A 103 -10.82 16.09 17.60
CA PHE A 103 -11.40 14.94 18.27
C PHE A 103 -12.77 15.24 18.85
N ILE A 104 -13.68 14.30 18.66
CA ILE A 104 -15.02 14.28 19.21
C ILE A 104 -15.21 12.94 19.91
N THR A 105 -15.82 12.96 21.09
CA THR A 105 -16.28 11.70 21.68
C THR A 105 -17.65 11.80 22.31
N THR A 106 -18.47 10.78 22.06
CA THR A 106 -19.78 10.56 22.65
C THR A 106 -19.67 9.39 23.63
N GLN A 107 -19.96 9.63 24.90
CA GLN A 107 -19.70 8.68 25.99
C GLN A 107 -20.97 8.45 26.83
N PRO A 108 -21.20 7.23 27.36
CA PRO A 108 -22.30 6.95 28.27
C PRO A 108 -22.24 7.81 29.52
N ILE A 109 -23.39 8.29 29.99
CA ILE A 109 -23.50 9.15 31.18
C ILE A 109 -22.99 8.46 32.46
N ASN A 110 -22.84 7.14 32.45
CA ASN A 110 -22.25 6.36 33.55
C ASN A 110 -20.77 6.71 33.77
N ALA A 111 -20.05 7.15 32.74
CA ALA A 111 -18.65 7.62 32.81
C ALA A 111 -18.49 9.03 33.40
N ARG A 112 -19.57 9.72 33.79
CA ARG A 112 -19.57 11.14 34.19
C ARG A 112 -18.62 11.53 35.33
N LYS A 113 -18.19 10.58 36.18
CA LYS A 113 -17.20 10.83 37.24
C LYS A 113 -15.75 10.54 36.82
N LEU A 114 -15.54 9.94 35.65
CA LEU A 114 -14.21 9.61 35.12
C LEU A 114 -13.59 10.78 34.35
N ILE A 115 -14.34 11.86 34.13
CA ILE A 115 -13.91 13.04 33.37
C ILE A 115 -13.72 14.22 34.32
N ASP A 116 -12.52 14.31 34.87
CA ASP A 116 -12.09 15.45 35.67
C ASP A 116 -11.38 16.53 34.84
N ASP A 117 -10.76 16.16 33.72
CA ASP A 117 -10.03 17.06 32.83
C ASP A 117 -10.48 16.89 31.37
N PRO A 118 -11.63 17.48 30.97
CA PRO A 118 -12.13 17.37 29.60
C PRO A 118 -11.22 18.10 28.58
N GLN A 119 -10.54 19.18 28.99
CA GLN A 119 -9.60 19.90 28.11
C GLN A 119 -8.36 19.06 27.85
N GLY A 120 -7.72 18.53 28.90
CA GLY A 120 -6.55 17.67 28.75
C GLY A 120 -6.81 16.42 27.92
N LEU A 121 -8.03 15.87 27.97
CA LEU A 121 -8.42 14.77 27.08
C LEU A 121 -8.46 15.17 25.61
N LEU A 122 -9.10 16.30 25.29
CA LEU A 122 -9.18 16.82 23.93
C LEU A 122 -7.79 17.20 23.40
N ASP A 123 -6.95 17.81 24.23
CA ASP A 123 -5.57 18.17 23.88
C ASP A 123 -4.74 16.91 23.59
N LYS A 124 -4.80 15.91 24.48
CA LYS A 124 -4.06 14.66 24.31
C LYS A 124 -4.45 13.95 23.02
N PHE A 125 -5.74 13.83 22.71
CA PHE A 125 -6.18 13.25 21.44
C PHE A 125 -5.82 14.11 20.23
N GLY A 126 -5.86 15.44 20.37
CA GLY A 126 -5.37 16.36 19.35
C GLY A 126 -3.90 16.10 18.99
N ASP A 127 -3.05 15.94 20.00
CA ASP A 127 -1.63 15.62 19.83
C ASP A 127 -1.42 14.23 19.20
N MET A 128 -2.23 13.23 19.58
CA MET A 128 -2.21 11.89 18.99
C MET A 128 -2.53 11.93 17.50
N PHE A 129 -3.58 12.66 17.11
CA PHE A 129 -3.98 12.79 15.71
C PHE A 129 -3.01 13.64 14.88
N ASP A 130 -2.34 14.62 15.47
CA ASP A 130 -1.24 15.35 14.83
C ASP A 130 -0.03 14.45 14.59
N ALA A 131 0.34 13.62 15.57
CA ALA A 131 1.41 12.64 15.44
C ALA A 131 1.11 11.62 14.33
N VAL A 132 -0.14 11.16 14.24
CA VAL A 132 -0.60 10.29 13.14
C VAL A 132 -0.51 11.00 11.79
N ASN A 133 -0.96 12.26 11.67
CA ASN A 133 -0.89 12.97 10.38
C ASN A 133 0.56 13.24 9.94
N LEU A 134 1.45 13.56 10.89
CA LEU A 134 2.87 13.71 10.61
C LEU A 134 3.44 12.41 10.04
N MET A 135 3.20 11.27 10.68
CA MET A 135 3.65 9.97 10.21
C MET A 135 2.98 9.57 8.89
N ALA A 136 1.71 9.89 8.70
CA ALA A 136 0.96 9.57 7.49
C ALA A 136 1.27 10.51 6.30
N GLY A 137 2.14 11.51 6.48
CA GLY A 137 2.46 12.48 5.44
C GLY A 137 1.30 13.41 5.07
N ARG A 138 0.34 13.61 5.99
CA ARG A 138 -0.91 14.36 5.76
C ARG A 138 -0.86 15.76 6.41
N PRO A 139 -1.63 16.75 5.90
CA PRO A 139 -1.74 18.06 6.52
C PRO A 139 -2.23 17.99 7.97
N LEU A 140 -1.71 18.85 8.86
CA LEU A 140 -2.20 18.95 10.24
C LEU A 140 -3.62 19.54 10.31
N THR A 141 -3.97 20.41 9.37
CA THR A 141 -5.34 20.89 9.21
C THR A 141 -6.20 19.77 8.64
N ARG A 142 -7.19 19.32 9.42
CA ARG A 142 -8.11 18.25 9.03
C ARG A 142 -9.40 18.83 8.45
N PHE A 143 -10.04 18.10 7.55
CA PHE A 143 -11.36 18.44 7.02
C PHE A 143 -12.50 18.11 8.01
N ARG A 144 -12.21 17.27 9.02
CA ARG A 144 -13.10 16.94 10.15
C ARG A 144 -12.30 16.47 11.36
N GLY A 145 -12.89 16.55 12.54
CA GLY A 145 -12.40 15.85 13.73
C GLY A 145 -12.73 14.36 13.67
N GLU A 146 -11.86 13.51 14.23
CA GLU A 146 -12.14 12.08 14.38
C GLU A 146 -13.12 11.85 15.53
N TRP A 147 -14.01 10.86 15.39
CA TRP A 147 -15.14 10.69 16.30
C TRP A 147 -15.18 9.29 16.90
N LEU A 148 -15.05 9.19 18.22
CA LEU A 148 -15.25 7.97 19.00
C LEU A 148 -16.59 7.98 19.72
N THR A 149 -17.44 6.99 19.46
CA THR A 149 -18.71 6.80 20.17
C THR A 149 -18.70 5.48 20.93
N LEU A 150 -19.00 5.52 22.23
CA LEU A 150 -19.29 4.31 23.02
C LEU A 150 -20.80 4.14 23.20
N ASP A 151 -21.26 2.92 22.92
CA ASP A 151 -22.68 2.57 22.91
C ASP A 151 -22.92 1.22 23.60
N ALA A 152 -24.19 0.90 23.91
CA ALA A 152 -24.60 -0.33 24.59
C ALA A 152 -24.23 -1.62 23.83
N GLN A 153 -23.95 -1.49 22.53
CA GLN A 153 -23.69 -2.58 21.63
C GLN A 153 -22.96 -2.07 20.39
N VAL A 154 -21.91 -2.77 19.97
CA VAL A 154 -21.20 -2.48 18.72
C VAL A 154 -22.14 -2.66 17.52
N THR A 155 -22.00 -1.79 16.52
CA THR A 155 -22.93 -1.72 15.37
C THR A 155 -22.85 -2.95 14.47
N VAL A 156 -21.65 -3.52 14.31
CA VAL A 156 -21.34 -4.64 13.41
C VAL A 156 -21.08 -5.90 14.23
N ARG A 157 -21.75 -7.00 13.89
CA ARG A 157 -21.58 -8.25 14.65
C ARG A 157 -20.26 -8.94 14.29
N GLY A 158 -19.53 -9.39 15.29
CA GLY A 158 -18.33 -10.21 15.11
C GLY A 158 -17.03 -9.42 14.99
N THR A 159 -17.09 -8.09 15.11
CA THR A 159 -15.92 -7.23 15.34
C THR A 159 -15.89 -6.79 16.80
N ALA A 160 -14.68 -6.48 17.31
CA ALA A 160 -14.51 -5.77 18.57
C ALA A 160 -14.97 -4.31 18.46
N MET A 161 -14.72 -3.65 17.32
CA MET A 161 -15.15 -2.28 17.04
C MET A 161 -15.30 -2.07 15.54
N ALA A 162 -16.30 -1.28 15.15
CA ALA A 162 -16.52 -1.01 13.74
C ALA A 162 -15.60 0.12 13.26
N ALA A 163 -14.64 -0.19 12.37
CA ALA A 163 -13.90 0.81 11.59
C ALA A 163 -14.88 1.64 10.74
N SER A 164 -15.34 2.75 11.29
CA SER A 164 -16.43 3.57 10.75
C SER A 164 -16.31 5.01 11.25
N TYR A 165 -17.09 5.93 10.68
CA TYR A 165 -17.18 7.31 11.14
C TYR A 165 -18.62 7.67 11.52
N PRO A 166 -18.93 7.90 12.82
CA PRO A 166 -18.04 7.71 13.97
C PRO A 166 -17.58 6.27 14.14
N THR A 167 -16.48 6.07 14.84
CA THR A 167 -15.99 4.75 15.21
C THR A 167 -16.75 4.31 16.47
N TYR A 168 -17.36 3.12 16.42
CA TYR A 168 -18.24 2.62 17.48
C TYR A 168 -17.56 1.54 18.30
N GLY A 169 -17.34 1.83 19.58
CA GLY A 169 -16.98 0.85 20.59
C GLY A 169 -18.18 0.46 21.44
N ASP A 170 -18.07 -0.64 22.17
CA ASP A 170 -19.08 -1.09 23.11
C ASP A 170 -18.72 -0.75 24.56
N GLY A 171 -19.76 -0.45 25.34
CA GLY A 171 -19.70 -0.28 26.78
C GLY A 171 -21.10 -0.41 27.34
N ALA A 172 -21.26 -1.08 28.49
CA ALA A 172 -22.58 -1.29 29.08
C ALA A 172 -23.29 0.06 29.33
N ILE A 173 -24.36 0.37 28.59
CA ILE A 173 -25.25 1.47 28.97
C ILE A 173 -26.17 0.93 30.07
N ASP A 174 -25.69 1.05 31.29
CA ASP A 174 -26.44 0.71 32.49
C ASP A 174 -27.55 1.74 32.76
N ASP A 175 -28.38 1.46 33.78
CA ASP A 175 -29.25 2.47 34.34
C ASP A 175 -28.44 3.74 34.67
N ARG A 176 -28.99 4.92 34.33
CA ARG A 176 -28.33 6.22 34.52
C ARG A 176 -27.81 6.40 35.95
N GLU A 177 -28.51 5.86 36.95
CA GLU A 177 -28.13 5.99 38.36
C GLU A 177 -26.83 5.23 38.68
N VAL A 178 -26.43 4.25 37.85
CA VAL A 178 -25.12 3.59 37.94
C VAL A 178 -24.03 4.58 37.52
N VAL A 179 -23.07 4.79 38.42
CA VAL A 179 -21.88 5.61 38.17
C VAL A 179 -20.68 4.67 38.10
N TRP A 180 -19.88 4.80 37.06
CA TRP A 180 -18.61 4.10 36.98
C TRP A 180 -17.58 4.78 37.87
N GLU A 181 -17.06 4.04 38.84
CA GLU A 181 -16.03 4.49 39.78
C GLU A 181 -14.60 4.22 39.26
N ARG A 182 -14.49 3.43 38.18
CA ARG A 182 -13.22 3.07 37.54
C ARG A 182 -13.40 2.96 36.05
N ASP A 183 -12.32 3.16 35.32
CA ASP A 183 -12.27 2.85 33.91
C ASP A 183 -12.27 1.33 33.68
N GLY A 184 -13.42 0.79 33.28
CA GLY A 184 -13.54 -0.60 32.84
C GLY A 184 -14.13 -0.73 31.44
N ALA A 185 -14.42 0.40 30.79
CA ALA A 185 -14.99 0.39 29.45
C ALA A 185 -13.87 0.12 28.45
N TRP A 186 -14.11 -0.83 27.57
CA TRP A 186 -13.21 -1.08 26.47
C TRP A 186 -13.26 0.13 25.51
N PHE A 187 -12.12 0.53 24.96
CA PHE A 187 -11.89 1.71 24.13
C PHE A 187 -12.16 3.07 24.81
N ALA A 188 -12.23 3.11 26.13
CA ALA A 188 -12.39 4.36 26.86
C ALA A 188 -11.29 5.38 26.51
N PRO A 189 -11.64 6.62 26.11
CA PRO A 189 -10.64 7.62 25.77
C PRO A 189 -9.86 8.13 26.99
N TYR A 190 -10.43 8.07 28.19
CA TYR A 190 -9.80 8.62 29.39
C TYR A 190 -8.66 7.74 29.94
N GLN A 191 -8.48 6.51 29.46
CA GLN A 191 -7.31 5.68 29.77
C GLN A 191 -5.97 6.34 29.36
N TYR A 192 -6.00 7.20 28.34
CA TYR A 192 -4.82 7.86 27.77
C TYR A 192 -4.30 9.04 28.61
N LEU A 193 -5.03 9.43 29.66
CA LEU A 193 -4.59 10.45 30.63
C LEU A 193 -3.80 9.87 31.79
N LEU A 194 -3.67 8.54 31.87
CA LEU A 194 -3.10 7.88 33.03
C LEU A 194 -1.57 7.88 32.94
N PRO A 195 -0.86 8.43 33.95
CA PRO A 195 0.59 8.68 33.86
C PRO A 195 1.43 7.39 33.89
N ASP A 196 0.85 6.26 34.28
CA ASP A 196 1.47 4.94 34.43
C ASP A 196 1.19 4.00 33.24
N PHE A 197 0.75 4.52 32.09
CA PHE A 197 0.28 3.72 30.95
C PHE A 197 1.26 2.60 30.50
N PHE A 198 2.57 2.84 30.58
CA PHE A 198 3.62 1.86 30.25
C PHE A 198 4.38 1.29 31.45
N ALA A 199 3.93 1.51 32.68
CA ALA A 199 4.61 0.94 33.84
C ALA A 199 4.67 -0.61 33.74
N SER A 200 5.78 -1.19 34.17
CA SER A 200 6.01 -2.64 34.06
C SER A 200 5.27 -3.46 35.13
N ASP A 201 4.92 -2.83 36.25
CA ASP A 201 4.26 -3.40 37.43
C ASP A 201 2.74 -3.15 37.45
N VAL A 202 2.16 -2.94 36.28
CA VAL A 202 0.74 -2.66 36.13
C VAL A 202 -0.13 -3.88 36.43
N ASP A 203 -1.24 -3.64 37.11
CA ASP A 203 -2.20 -4.69 37.45
C ASP A 203 -2.91 -5.25 36.19
N GLU A 204 -3.73 -6.28 36.40
CA GLU A 204 -4.48 -6.91 35.31
C GLU A 204 -5.43 -5.95 34.58
N SER A 205 -6.06 -5.04 35.33
CA SER A 205 -6.99 -4.04 34.78
C SER A 205 -6.27 -3.11 33.80
N ARG A 206 -5.07 -2.66 34.16
CA ARG A 206 -4.27 -1.77 33.33
C ARG A 206 -3.71 -2.48 32.11
N ARG A 207 -3.30 -3.74 32.22
CA ARG A 207 -2.92 -4.55 31.03
C ARG A 207 -4.07 -4.68 30.04
N TYR A 208 -5.28 -4.92 30.56
CA TYR A 208 -6.50 -5.02 29.76
C TYR A 208 -6.80 -3.72 29.02
N GLN A 209 -6.68 -2.56 29.69
CA GLN A 209 -6.82 -1.24 29.07
C GLN A 209 -5.77 -0.98 27.99
N ARG A 210 -4.49 -1.27 28.26
CA ARG A 210 -3.44 -1.11 27.25
C ARG A 210 -3.71 -1.95 26.00
N ASN A 211 -4.19 -3.18 26.18
CA ASN A 211 -4.60 -4.02 25.06
C ASN A 211 -5.76 -3.39 24.29
N SER A 212 -6.77 -2.89 25.00
CA SER A 212 -7.87 -2.16 24.39
C SER A 212 -7.40 -0.90 23.63
N GLY A 213 -6.38 -0.21 24.15
CA GLY A 213 -5.84 1.01 23.56
C GLY A 213 -5.22 0.78 22.17
N PHE A 214 -4.34 -0.21 22.01
CA PHE A 214 -3.79 -0.46 20.67
C PHE A 214 -4.83 -1.00 19.70
N ILE A 215 -5.86 -1.73 20.16
CA ILE A 215 -6.95 -2.22 19.31
C ILE A 215 -7.82 -1.05 18.82
N LEU A 216 -8.06 -0.03 19.65
CA LEU A 216 -8.71 1.21 19.18
C LEU A 216 -7.94 1.83 18.00
N TRP A 217 -6.62 1.92 18.14
CA TRP A 217 -5.77 2.50 17.08
C TRP A 217 -5.63 1.59 15.86
N HIS A 218 -5.73 0.27 16.02
CA HIS A 218 -5.84 -0.68 14.92
C HIS A 218 -7.08 -0.37 14.06
N GLU A 219 -8.27 -0.28 14.69
CA GLU A 219 -9.51 -0.01 13.96
C GLU A 219 -9.53 1.39 13.34
N TRP A 220 -8.94 2.39 14.01
CA TRP A 220 -8.76 3.71 13.42
C TRP A 220 -7.75 3.72 12.28
N GLY A 221 -6.74 2.85 12.31
CA GLY A 221 -5.75 2.73 11.26
C GLY A 221 -6.39 2.43 9.91
N HIS A 222 -7.43 1.58 9.90
CA HIS A 222 -8.21 1.28 8.69
C HIS A 222 -8.84 2.52 8.05
N LEU A 223 -9.15 3.56 8.83
CA LEU A 223 -9.71 4.83 8.33
C LEU A 223 -8.64 5.82 7.84
N HIS A 224 -7.37 5.60 8.19
CA HIS A 224 -6.28 6.48 7.82
C HIS A 224 -5.63 6.12 6.49
N ASN A 225 -5.98 4.97 5.89
CA ASN A 225 -5.59 4.59 4.53
C ASN A 225 -4.08 4.80 4.28
N LEU A 226 -3.25 4.20 5.15
CA LEU A 226 -1.80 4.25 4.98
C LEU A 226 -1.37 3.45 3.74
N PRO A 227 -0.33 3.89 3.01
CA PRO A 227 0.25 3.08 1.94
C PRO A 227 0.82 1.78 2.54
N THR A 228 0.38 0.66 2.02
CA THR A 228 0.52 -0.67 2.61
C THR A 228 0.73 -1.70 1.51
N LEU A 229 1.69 -2.57 1.74
CA LEU A 229 2.04 -3.67 0.84
C LEU A 229 0.90 -4.70 0.73
N GLY A 230 1.08 -5.68 -0.16
CA GLY A 230 0.24 -6.87 -0.28
C GLY A 230 0.27 -7.79 0.95
N CYS A 231 0.03 -9.10 0.74
CA CYS A 231 0.16 -10.13 1.79
C CYS A 231 -0.72 -9.92 3.04
N GLN A 232 -1.86 -9.22 2.91
CA GLN A 232 -2.76 -8.87 4.02
C GLN A 232 -2.11 -7.98 5.09
N GLU A 233 -1.10 -7.20 4.73
CA GLU A 233 -0.50 -6.24 5.66
C GLU A 233 -1.42 -5.07 6.04
N ALA A 234 -2.57 -4.94 5.38
CA ALA A 234 -3.65 -4.03 5.81
C ALA A 234 -4.05 -4.27 7.28
N GLU A 235 -3.93 -5.49 7.80
CA GLU A 235 -4.22 -5.80 9.22
C GLU A 235 -3.02 -5.59 10.15
N SER A 236 -1.88 -5.17 9.60
CA SER A 236 -0.62 -5.01 10.34
C SER A 236 -0.17 -3.57 10.37
N ASN A 237 -0.15 -2.91 9.22
CA ASN A 237 0.32 -1.53 9.08
C ASN A 237 -0.52 -0.54 9.91
N VAL A 238 -1.78 -0.89 10.19
CA VAL A 238 -2.68 -0.12 11.07
C VAL A 238 -2.15 0.04 12.51
N HIS A 239 -1.31 -0.88 13.00
CA HIS A 239 -0.67 -0.76 14.31
C HIS A 239 0.38 0.35 14.38
N LEU A 240 0.82 0.88 13.22
CA LEU A 240 1.78 1.97 13.17
C LEU A 240 1.25 3.25 13.83
N LEU A 241 -0.08 3.44 13.85
CA LEU A 241 -0.73 4.55 14.55
C LEU A 241 -0.41 4.50 16.05
N ALA A 242 -0.59 3.34 16.67
CA ALA A 242 -0.26 3.15 18.09
C ALA A 242 1.23 3.39 18.34
N ALA A 243 2.11 2.88 17.48
CA ALA A 243 3.56 3.06 17.62
C ALA A 243 3.97 4.55 17.58
N VAL A 244 3.50 5.33 16.61
CA VAL A 244 3.83 6.77 16.54
C VAL A 244 3.25 7.54 17.73
N ILE A 245 2.03 7.22 18.15
CA ILE A 245 1.37 7.86 19.29
C ILE A 245 2.16 7.59 20.58
N TYR A 246 2.52 6.34 20.81
CA TYR A 246 3.24 5.94 22.01
C TYR A 246 4.64 6.57 22.07
N ASN A 247 5.33 6.66 20.94
CA ASN A 247 6.63 7.32 20.90
C ASN A 247 6.55 8.85 21.00
N ARG A 248 5.65 9.49 20.25
CA ARG A 248 5.63 10.96 20.10
C ARG A 248 4.83 11.68 21.17
N VAL A 249 3.78 11.06 21.69
CA VAL A 249 2.81 11.71 22.59
C VAL A 249 2.90 11.17 24.01
N PHE A 250 3.27 9.91 24.17
CA PHE A 250 3.56 9.31 25.47
C PHE A 250 5.06 9.30 25.80
N GLU A 251 5.91 9.74 24.86
CA GLU A 251 7.36 9.82 25.03
C GLU A 251 8.01 8.48 25.41
N ALA A 252 7.37 7.36 25.05
CA ALA A 252 7.97 6.05 25.20
C ALA A 252 9.17 5.93 24.25
N ASP A 253 10.21 5.22 24.69
CA ASP A 253 11.28 4.80 23.78
C ASP A 253 10.71 3.91 22.66
N MET A 254 11.46 3.76 21.56
CA MET A 254 10.95 3.06 20.37
C MET A 254 10.63 1.58 20.62
N ASP A 255 11.40 0.91 21.50
CA ASP A 255 11.15 -0.49 21.84
C ASP A 255 9.86 -0.63 22.64
N THR A 256 9.63 0.25 23.62
CA THR A 256 8.39 0.30 24.39
C THR A 256 7.19 0.63 23.49
N ALA A 257 7.34 1.59 22.58
CA ALA A 257 6.29 1.98 21.64
C ALA A 257 5.93 0.83 20.68
N LEU A 258 6.92 0.16 20.08
CA LEU A 258 6.70 -0.99 19.21
C LEU A 258 6.07 -2.14 19.99
N LYS A 259 6.63 -2.46 21.15
CA LYS A 259 6.15 -3.53 22.03
C LYS A 259 4.69 -3.38 22.37
N TYR A 260 4.21 -2.19 22.71
CA TYR A 260 2.81 -2.06 23.11
C TYR A 260 1.85 -1.69 21.97
N SER A 261 2.36 -1.55 20.75
CA SER A 261 1.56 -1.22 19.56
C SER A 261 0.79 -2.39 18.94
N GLY A 262 1.00 -3.63 19.38
CA GLY A 262 0.28 -4.79 18.83
C GLY A 262 0.34 -6.05 19.71
N PHE A 263 -0.20 -7.15 19.17
CA PHE A 263 -0.50 -8.37 19.92
C PHE A 263 0.73 -9.11 20.46
N GLN A 264 1.81 -9.23 19.68
CA GLN A 264 2.97 -10.06 20.04
C GLN A 264 3.84 -9.45 21.13
N GLN A 265 3.70 -8.14 21.38
CA GLN A 265 4.53 -7.45 22.35
C GLN A 265 6.05 -7.59 22.16
N TYR A 266 6.47 -7.61 20.90
CA TYR A 266 7.88 -7.67 20.52
C TYR A 266 8.47 -6.26 20.43
N ASN A 267 9.68 -6.11 20.94
CA ASN A 267 10.53 -4.95 20.62
C ASN A 267 11.24 -5.17 19.27
N LEU A 268 12.19 -4.29 18.90
CA LEU A 268 12.90 -4.42 17.63
C LEU A 268 13.73 -5.72 17.56
N ASP A 269 14.46 -6.05 18.62
CA ASP A 269 15.26 -7.29 18.71
C ASP A 269 14.41 -8.55 18.58
N ASP A 270 13.28 -8.60 19.29
CA ASP A 270 12.33 -9.71 19.24
C ASP A 270 11.70 -9.85 17.85
N SER A 271 11.37 -8.72 17.20
CA SER A 271 10.83 -8.70 15.84
C SER A 271 11.85 -9.13 14.80
N ALA A 272 13.12 -8.72 14.97
CA ALA A 272 14.23 -9.12 14.11
C ALA A 272 14.55 -10.62 14.25
N LEU A 273 14.56 -11.14 15.48
CA LEU A 273 14.71 -12.58 15.74
C LEU A 273 13.56 -13.38 15.13
N ASP A 274 12.32 -12.94 15.32
CA ASP A 274 11.14 -13.58 14.73
C ASP A 274 11.19 -13.59 13.19
N THR A 275 11.70 -12.50 12.59
CA THR A 275 11.94 -12.36 11.15
C THR A 275 13.02 -13.33 10.67
N MET A 276 14.21 -13.33 11.29
CA MET A 276 15.34 -14.19 10.91
C MET A 276 15.05 -15.68 11.09
N LEU A 277 14.19 -16.04 12.06
CA LEU A 277 13.78 -17.42 12.31
C LEU A 277 12.68 -17.92 11.35
N SER A 278 12.11 -17.05 10.50
CA SER A 278 11.19 -17.50 9.45
C SER A 278 11.91 -18.37 8.42
N PRO A 279 11.34 -19.53 8.04
CA PRO A 279 11.86 -20.31 6.92
C PRO A 279 11.83 -19.57 5.58
N SER A 280 10.82 -18.74 5.32
CA SER A 280 10.76 -17.90 4.12
C SER A 280 11.90 -16.89 4.09
N TRP A 281 12.16 -16.23 5.23
CA TRP A 281 13.32 -15.36 5.37
C TRP A 281 14.63 -16.15 5.16
N GLN A 282 14.78 -17.30 5.80
CA GLN A 282 16.01 -18.09 5.63
C GLN A 282 16.26 -18.53 4.18
N ARG A 283 15.23 -18.56 3.33
CA ARG A 283 15.31 -18.87 1.89
C ARG A 283 15.39 -17.65 0.97
N GLY A 284 15.39 -16.42 1.50
CA GLY A 284 15.33 -15.22 0.64
C GLY A 284 13.97 -14.92 0.03
N ARG A 285 12.90 -15.57 0.50
CA ARG A 285 11.55 -15.37 -0.04
C ARG A 285 10.86 -14.17 0.62
N ARG A 286 9.93 -13.56 -0.11
CA ARG A 286 9.01 -12.56 0.42
C ARG A 286 8.21 -13.14 1.59
N LEU A 287 8.24 -12.48 2.74
CA LEU A 287 7.44 -12.89 3.90
C LEU A 287 5.94 -12.68 3.63
N CYS A 288 5.19 -13.75 3.40
CA CYS A 288 3.79 -13.63 3.03
C CYS A 288 2.96 -14.73 3.70
N LEU A 289 2.97 -15.92 3.14
CA LEU A 289 2.32 -17.12 3.68
C LEU A 289 3.38 -18.18 3.87
N ASP A 290 3.36 -18.85 5.02
CA ASP A 290 4.11 -20.07 5.25
C ASP A 290 3.14 -21.26 5.48
N GLU A 291 3.69 -22.43 5.84
CA GLU A 291 2.89 -23.64 6.08
C GLU A 291 1.89 -23.49 7.25
N TRP A 292 2.13 -22.55 8.17
CA TRP A 292 1.39 -22.43 9.42
C TRP A 292 0.41 -21.25 9.46
N ASP A 293 0.79 -20.10 8.91
CA ASP A 293 -0.03 -18.88 8.90
C ASP A 293 0.48 -17.84 7.89
N ASN A 294 -0.12 -16.67 7.92
CA ASN A 294 0.40 -15.47 7.31
C ASN A 294 1.53 -14.86 8.16
N GLU A 295 2.69 -14.67 7.55
CA GLU A 295 3.94 -14.24 8.21
C GLU A 295 4.00 -12.75 8.54
N VAL A 296 3.07 -11.95 7.99
CA VAL A 296 3.07 -10.50 8.16
C VAL A 296 1.78 -9.98 8.77
N ARG A 297 0.63 -10.64 8.55
CA ARG A 297 -0.69 -10.27 9.08
C ARG A 297 -0.75 -10.46 10.59
N TYR A 298 -1.06 -9.39 11.33
CA TYR A 298 -1.00 -9.32 12.78
C TYR A 298 0.39 -9.65 13.37
N GLN A 299 1.45 -9.69 12.56
CA GLN A 299 2.82 -9.96 13.00
C GLN A 299 3.62 -8.65 13.11
N THR A 300 4.23 -8.40 14.27
CA THR A 300 4.96 -7.17 14.59
C THR A 300 6.05 -6.83 13.59
N ARG A 301 6.70 -7.83 12.99
CA ARG A 301 7.70 -7.65 11.93
C ARG A 301 7.21 -6.80 10.74
N SER A 302 5.91 -6.80 10.44
CA SER A 302 5.34 -6.06 9.31
C SER A 302 5.43 -4.54 9.50
N TRP A 303 5.11 -4.01 10.69
CA TRP A 303 5.24 -2.57 10.96
C TRP A 303 6.55 -2.20 11.67
N ALA A 304 7.26 -3.19 12.25
CA ALA A 304 8.58 -3.00 12.83
C ALA A 304 9.58 -2.41 11.84
N ARG A 305 9.50 -2.76 10.54
CA ARG A 305 10.37 -2.17 9.51
C ARG A 305 10.17 -0.66 9.32
N ILE A 306 8.93 -0.18 9.44
CA ILE A 306 8.63 1.26 9.34
C ILE A 306 9.03 1.96 10.63
N VAL A 307 8.84 1.30 11.78
CA VAL A 307 9.34 1.76 13.07
C VAL A 307 10.87 1.81 13.11
N GLU A 308 11.57 0.89 12.44
CA GLU A 308 13.03 0.90 12.29
C GLU A 308 13.50 2.18 11.57
N ILE A 309 12.85 2.54 10.45
CA ILE A 309 13.10 3.80 9.74
C ILE A 309 12.88 4.99 10.69
N ALA A 310 11.78 5.00 11.44
CA ALA A 310 11.52 6.06 12.43
C ALA A 310 12.56 6.08 13.56
N SER A 311 13.12 4.94 13.95
CA SER A 311 14.12 4.84 15.03
C SER A 311 15.46 5.42 14.62
N MET A 312 15.83 5.24 13.35
CA MET A 312 17.11 5.71 12.80
C MET A 312 17.02 7.15 12.31
N LEU A 313 15.95 7.49 11.59
CA LEU A 313 15.84 8.73 10.82
C LEU A 313 14.74 9.67 11.34
N GLY A 314 13.89 9.20 12.25
CA GLY A 314 12.79 9.97 12.83
C GLY A 314 11.47 9.85 12.05
N TRP A 315 10.35 10.03 12.75
CA TRP A 315 8.99 9.92 12.20
C TRP A 315 8.68 10.88 11.03
N HIS A 316 9.40 11.99 10.91
CA HIS A 316 9.24 12.93 9.80
C HIS A 316 9.68 12.32 8.46
N GLN A 317 10.63 11.39 8.47
CA GLN A 317 11.06 10.68 7.26
C GLN A 317 10.06 9.60 6.85
N VAL A 318 9.47 8.89 7.82
CA VAL A 318 8.30 8.04 7.56
C VAL A 318 7.16 8.87 6.96
N GLY A 319 6.94 10.07 7.51
CA GLY A 319 6.03 11.07 6.96
C GLY A 319 6.34 11.46 5.52
N ALA A 320 7.60 11.65 5.16
CA ALA A 320 8.02 11.98 3.79
C ALA A 320 7.73 10.82 2.81
N ILE A 321 7.99 9.57 3.22
CA ILE A 321 7.64 8.37 2.44
C ILE A 321 6.13 8.33 2.20
N HIS A 322 5.32 8.40 3.27
CA HIS A 322 3.87 8.36 3.14
C HIS A 322 3.31 9.56 2.36
N LYS A 323 3.95 10.73 2.47
CA LYS A 323 3.58 11.93 1.70
C LYS A 323 3.73 11.71 0.20
N ALA A 324 4.75 10.98 -0.26
CA ALA A 324 4.91 10.67 -1.68
C ALA A 324 3.68 9.92 -2.25
N PHE A 325 3.16 8.94 -1.51
CA PHE A 325 1.93 8.23 -1.87
C PHE A 325 0.68 9.11 -1.76
N TYR A 326 0.60 9.95 -0.72
CA TYR A 326 -0.48 10.90 -0.54
C TYR A 326 -0.57 11.89 -1.70
N ASP A 327 0.55 12.49 -2.11
CA ASP A 327 0.64 13.42 -3.23
C ASP A 327 0.30 12.72 -4.56
N ARG A 328 0.75 11.48 -4.75
CA ARG A 328 0.36 10.64 -5.89
C ARG A 328 -1.16 10.44 -5.95
N GLY A 329 -1.79 10.14 -4.82
CA GLY A 329 -3.24 9.98 -4.76
C GLY A 329 -4.02 11.28 -4.96
N LEU A 330 -3.48 12.42 -4.53
CA LEU A 330 -4.05 13.74 -4.86
C LEU A 330 -3.99 14.03 -6.36
N ALA A 331 -2.90 13.64 -7.03
CA ALA A 331 -2.72 13.86 -8.46
C ALA A 331 -3.63 12.96 -9.31
N SER A 332 -3.83 11.69 -8.91
CA SER A 332 -4.70 10.75 -9.62
C SER A 332 -6.18 10.90 -9.28
N GLY A 333 -6.51 11.51 -8.13
CA GLY A 333 -7.87 11.52 -7.58
C GLY A 333 -8.27 10.21 -6.88
N GLU A 334 -7.32 9.29 -6.67
CA GLU A 334 -7.56 7.98 -6.05
C GLU A 334 -6.64 7.76 -4.85
N ALA A 335 -7.18 7.27 -3.74
CA ALA A 335 -6.37 7.00 -2.55
C ALA A 335 -5.42 5.82 -2.81
N VAL A 336 -4.12 6.05 -2.55
CA VAL A 336 -3.08 5.02 -2.62
C VAL A 336 -2.90 4.42 -1.23
N ASN A 337 -3.50 3.25 -0.97
CA ASN A 337 -3.51 2.63 0.36
C ASN A 337 -3.11 1.15 0.38
N TYR A 338 -3.90 0.23 -0.15
CA TYR A 338 -3.68 -1.22 0.05
C TYR A 338 -3.22 -1.91 -1.22
N GLY A 339 -2.41 -2.96 -1.05
CA GLY A 339 -1.97 -3.81 -2.16
C GLY A 339 -0.90 -3.16 -3.04
N ILE A 340 -0.14 -2.21 -2.49
CA ILE A 340 1.01 -1.62 -3.18
C ILE A 340 2.03 -2.75 -3.41
N SER A 341 2.59 -2.80 -4.61
CA SER A 341 3.65 -3.78 -4.92
C SER A 341 4.90 -3.49 -4.09
N ASP A 342 5.68 -4.53 -3.79
CA ASP A 342 6.93 -4.39 -3.02
C ASP A 342 7.89 -3.40 -3.71
N ASP A 343 8.06 -3.54 -5.02
CA ASP A 343 8.89 -2.66 -5.86
C ASP A 343 8.44 -1.20 -5.80
N ASP A 344 7.16 -0.92 -6.05
CA ASP A 344 6.61 0.44 -6.01
C ASP A 344 6.82 1.08 -4.62
N PHE A 345 6.60 0.30 -3.55
CA PHE A 345 6.75 0.83 -2.20
C PHE A 345 8.21 1.17 -1.88
N VAL A 346 9.12 0.23 -2.11
CA VAL A 346 10.54 0.36 -1.73
C VAL A 346 11.22 1.42 -2.59
N GLU A 347 10.92 1.46 -3.89
CA GLU A 347 11.43 2.50 -4.78
C GLU A 347 10.92 3.88 -4.37
N THR A 348 9.60 4.04 -4.21
CA THR A 348 9.02 5.33 -3.81
C THR A 348 9.57 5.79 -2.47
N ALA A 349 9.74 4.88 -1.50
CA ALA A 349 10.32 5.20 -0.20
C ALA A 349 11.79 5.64 -0.33
N SER A 350 12.58 4.94 -1.14
CA SER A 350 13.99 5.26 -1.37
C SER A 350 14.17 6.62 -2.05
N LEU A 351 13.38 6.88 -3.10
CA LEU A 351 13.38 8.15 -3.83
C LEU A 351 12.88 9.31 -2.95
N ALA A 352 11.86 9.10 -2.13
CA ALA A 352 11.33 10.13 -1.22
C ALA A 352 12.37 10.61 -0.20
N LEU A 353 13.28 9.72 0.22
CA LEU A 353 14.36 10.05 1.16
C LEU A 353 15.68 10.40 0.48
N GLY A 354 15.83 10.08 -0.82
CA GLY A 354 17.12 10.13 -1.49
C GLY A 354 18.15 9.16 -0.91
N LEU A 355 17.68 8.04 -0.35
CA LEU A 355 18.49 7.00 0.29
C LEU A 355 18.12 5.63 -0.28
N ASN A 356 19.10 4.76 -0.48
CA ASN A 356 18.84 3.35 -0.80
C ASN A 356 18.36 2.62 0.47
N LEU A 357 17.05 2.35 0.55
CA LEU A 357 16.42 1.63 1.66
C LEU A 357 16.30 0.11 1.42
N VAL A 358 16.72 -0.40 0.26
CA VAL A 358 16.65 -1.83 -0.08
C VAL A 358 17.23 -2.74 1.01
N PRO A 359 18.43 -2.51 1.59
CA PRO A 359 18.96 -3.42 2.62
C PRO A 359 18.04 -3.55 3.84
N LEU A 360 17.31 -2.48 4.20
CA LEU A 360 16.33 -2.52 5.29
C LEU A 360 15.12 -3.38 4.91
N PHE A 361 14.52 -3.12 3.76
CA PHE A 361 13.33 -3.87 3.33
C PHE A 361 13.65 -5.34 3.06
N GLU A 362 14.80 -5.63 2.48
CA GLU A 362 15.29 -6.98 2.22
C GLU A 362 15.51 -7.76 3.53
N PHE A 363 16.14 -7.13 4.53
CA PHE A 363 16.25 -7.70 5.88
C PHE A 363 14.87 -7.95 6.49
N TRP A 364 13.92 -7.03 6.35
CA TRP A 364 12.56 -7.22 6.87
C TRP A 364 11.67 -8.08 5.95
N GLY A 365 12.27 -8.83 5.01
CA GLY A 365 11.59 -9.86 4.23
C GLY A 365 10.74 -9.32 3.08
N VAL A 366 11.12 -8.18 2.51
CA VAL A 366 10.53 -7.54 1.33
C VAL A 366 11.63 -7.40 0.27
N PRO A 367 11.90 -8.47 -0.51
CA PRO A 367 12.75 -8.37 -1.69
C PRO A 367 12.21 -7.39 -2.73
N VAL A 368 13.12 -6.85 -3.53
CA VAL A 368 12.80 -6.05 -4.72
C VAL A 368 13.33 -6.72 -5.99
N SER A 369 12.75 -6.38 -7.14
CA SER A 369 13.25 -6.83 -8.43
C SER A 369 14.63 -6.24 -8.76
N ALA A 370 15.33 -6.88 -9.71
CA ALA A 370 16.61 -6.40 -10.23
C ALA A 370 16.52 -4.97 -10.77
N ASN A 371 15.38 -4.58 -11.35
CA ASN A 371 15.16 -3.24 -11.89
C ASN A 371 15.15 -2.18 -10.78
N VAL A 372 14.41 -2.42 -9.69
CA VAL A 372 14.39 -1.51 -8.53
C VAL A 372 15.76 -1.49 -7.83
N LEU A 373 16.43 -2.64 -7.73
CA LEU A 373 17.77 -2.71 -7.18
C LEU A 373 18.75 -1.83 -7.98
N ALA A 374 18.78 -1.96 -9.30
CA ALA A 374 19.66 -1.17 -10.17
C ALA A 374 19.41 0.34 -10.04
N ARG A 375 18.13 0.76 -9.99
CA ARG A 375 17.77 2.18 -9.83
C ARG A 375 18.17 2.72 -8.46
N THR A 376 17.89 1.98 -7.38
CA THR A 376 18.17 2.42 -6.01
C THR A 376 19.65 2.37 -5.64
N MET A 377 20.48 1.53 -6.28
CA MET A 377 21.93 1.51 -6.10
C MET A 377 22.63 2.82 -6.49
N THR A 378 21.98 3.67 -7.27
CA THR A 378 22.48 5.03 -7.57
C THR A 378 22.38 5.99 -6.38
N LEU A 379 21.59 5.64 -5.36
CA LEU A 379 21.38 6.43 -4.15
C LEU A 379 22.38 6.02 -3.05
N PRO A 380 22.77 6.95 -2.16
CA PRO A 380 23.56 6.60 -0.98
C PRO A 380 22.79 5.63 -0.08
N VAL A 381 23.47 4.56 0.38
CA VAL A 381 22.91 3.57 1.30
C VAL A 381 22.57 4.17 2.67
N VAL A 382 21.51 3.67 3.30
CA VAL A 382 21.12 4.03 4.69
C VAL A 382 22.15 3.53 5.72
N THR A 383 23.17 4.33 5.99
CA THR A 383 24.32 3.95 6.84
C THR A 383 23.96 3.57 8.27
N GLU A 384 22.89 4.14 8.82
CA GLU A 384 22.42 3.87 10.19
C GLU A 384 22.05 2.39 10.37
N PHE A 385 21.56 1.75 9.30
CA PHE A 385 21.10 0.36 9.34
C PHE A 385 22.25 -0.66 9.40
N GLU A 386 23.47 -0.28 9.01
CA GLU A 386 24.68 -1.11 9.15
C GLU A 386 24.85 -1.58 10.61
N SER A 387 24.74 -0.63 11.54
CA SER A 387 24.89 -0.91 12.97
C SER A 387 23.78 -1.83 13.51
N ARG A 388 22.57 -1.73 12.93
CA ARG A 388 21.43 -2.60 13.26
C ARG A 388 21.66 -4.02 12.76
N LEU A 389 22.14 -4.21 11.53
CA LEU A 389 22.47 -5.52 10.99
C LEU A 389 23.54 -6.23 11.84
N LEU A 390 24.60 -5.52 12.22
CA LEU A 390 25.65 -6.07 13.10
C LEU A 390 25.08 -6.48 14.47
N HIS A 391 24.18 -5.68 15.04
CA HIS A 391 23.49 -6.01 16.29
C HIS A 391 22.58 -7.24 16.14
N TYR A 392 21.74 -7.27 15.11
CA TYR A 392 20.84 -8.40 14.84
C TYR A 392 21.60 -9.70 14.59
N LYS A 393 22.74 -9.64 13.88
CA LYS A 393 23.66 -10.78 13.76
C LYS A 393 24.15 -11.28 15.13
N SER A 394 24.46 -10.37 16.05
CA SER A 394 25.04 -10.69 17.36
C SER A 394 24.06 -11.39 18.31
N ILE A 395 22.75 -11.20 18.12
CA ILE A 395 21.70 -11.78 18.97
C ILE A 395 21.17 -13.12 18.45
N VAL A 396 21.61 -13.59 17.28
CA VAL A 396 21.22 -14.90 16.73
C VAL A 396 21.61 -16.02 17.70
N PRO A 397 20.66 -16.88 18.14
CA PRO A 397 20.97 -17.95 19.08
C PRO A 397 21.84 -19.03 18.42
N SER A 398 23.10 -19.19 18.83
CA SER A 398 24.02 -20.15 18.20
C SER A 398 23.98 -21.58 18.78
N THR A 399 23.17 -21.82 19.82
CA THR A 399 23.03 -23.12 20.47
C THR A 399 21.57 -23.40 20.79
N ASN A 400 21.20 -24.69 20.91
CA ASN A 400 19.84 -25.09 21.27
C ASN A 400 19.40 -24.53 22.64
N ALA A 401 20.33 -24.35 23.59
CA ALA A 401 20.02 -23.75 24.89
C ALA A 401 19.72 -22.25 24.78
N ALA A 402 20.47 -21.52 23.95
CA ALA A 402 20.18 -20.11 23.68
C ALA A 402 18.87 -19.93 22.91
N PHE A 403 18.62 -20.81 21.93
CA PHE A 403 17.39 -20.82 21.16
C PHE A 403 16.17 -21.11 22.04
N ALA A 404 16.25 -22.05 22.99
CA ALA A 404 15.16 -22.33 23.92
C ALA A 404 14.72 -21.09 24.71
N VAL A 405 15.65 -20.24 25.14
CA VAL A 405 15.33 -18.97 25.84
C VAL A 405 14.61 -17.98 24.92
N VAL A 406 15.01 -17.89 23.66
CA VAL A 406 14.35 -17.04 22.66
C VAL A 406 12.95 -17.58 22.34
N SER A 407 12.85 -18.89 22.10
CA SER A 407 11.60 -19.58 21.80
C SER A 407 10.58 -19.42 22.92
N ASP A 408 10.96 -19.69 24.18
CA ASP A 408 10.07 -19.52 25.34
C ASP A 408 9.56 -18.08 25.46
N ARG A 409 10.42 -17.09 25.18
CA ARG A 409 10.05 -15.67 25.24
C ARG A 409 9.08 -15.28 24.12
N LEU A 410 9.39 -15.61 22.87
CA LEU A 410 8.63 -15.17 21.71
C LEU A 410 7.33 -15.97 21.53
N ALA A 411 7.35 -17.28 21.81
CA ALA A 411 6.16 -18.11 21.73
C ALA A 411 5.08 -17.76 22.77
N ALA A 412 5.43 -17.05 23.85
CA ALA A 412 4.49 -16.69 24.91
C ALA A 412 3.36 -15.74 24.46
N THR A 413 3.57 -14.99 23.37
CA THR A 413 2.65 -13.94 22.90
C THR A 413 2.36 -14.02 21.40
N THR A 414 2.88 -15.02 20.70
CA THR A 414 2.67 -15.21 19.25
C THR A 414 1.26 -15.75 18.95
N GLY A 415 0.72 -15.36 17.78
CA GLY A 415 -0.45 -16.03 17.19
C GLY A 415 -0.10 -17.29 16.39
N SER A 416 1.18 -17.48 16.00
CA SER A 416 1.62 -18.55 15.09
C SER A 416 2.30 -19.70 15.86
N LEU A 417 1.53 -20.40 16.71
CA LEU A 417 2.07 -21.45 17.58
C LEU A 417 2.73 -22.61 16.79
N GLY A 418 2.17 -22.99 15.63
CA GLY A 418 2.67 -24.08 14.81
C GLY A 418 4.11 -23.88 14.32
N ARG A 419 4.48 -22.65 13.93
CA ARG A 419 5.85 -22.33 13.52
C ARG A 419 6.84 -22.49 14.67
N TRP A 420 6.47 -22.08 15.88
CA TRP A 420 7.35 -22.24 17.06
C TRP A 420 7.48 -23.70 17.48
N GLU A 421 6.42 -24.51 17.37
CA GLU A 421 6.50 -25.96 17.57
C GLU A 421 7.47 -26.61 16.57
N PHE A 422 7.39 -26.22 15.29
CA PHE A 422 8.33 -26.67 14.26
C PHE A 422 9.78 -26.26 14.57
N LEU A 423 10.01 -24.99 14.89
CA LEU A 423 11.35 -24.49 15.22
C LEU A 423 11.92 -25.21 16.46
N ASN A 424 11.11 -25.44 17.49
CA ASN A 424 11.51 -26.20 18.67
C ASN A 424 11.94 -27.64 18.36
N ALA A 425 11.31 -28.27 17.36
CA ALA A 425 11.65 -29.63 16.95
C ALA A 425 12.87 -29.69 16.01
N ASN A 426 13.14 -28.63 15.23
CA ASN A 426 14.07 -28.67 14.10
C ASN A 426 15.26 -27.71 14.20
N PHE A 427 15.31 -26.82 15.20
CA PHE A 427 16.42 -25.89 15.35
C PHE A 427 17.75 -26.63 15.55
N THR A 428 18.76 -26.24 14.78
CA THR A 428 20.14 -26.72 14.91
C THR A 428 21.12 -25.56 14.84
N PRO A 429 22.36 -25.70 15.36
CA PRO A 429 23.40 -24.68 15.16
C PRO A 429 23.69 -24.35 13.69
N ALA A 430 23.41 -25.26 12.75
CA ALA A 430 23.55 -25.00 11.31
C ALA A 430 22.55 -23.94 10.82
N MET A 431 21.34 -23.89 11.39
CA MET A 431 20.36 -22.85 11.10
C MET A 431 20.89 -21.46 11.50
N ALA A 432 21.55 -21.35 12.67
CA ALA A 432 22.16 -20.11 13.10
C ALA A 432 23.29 -19.66 12.15
N VAL A 433 24.09 -20.61 11.63
CA VAL A 433 25.10 -20.32 10.60
C VAL A 433 24.44 -19.77 9.35
N LYS A 434 23.36 -20.38 8.85
CA LYS A 434 22.61 -19.90 7.68
C LYS A 434 22.03 -18.50 7.90
N ILE A 435 21.44 -18.23 9.07
CA ILE A 435 20.90 -16.92 9.42
C ILE A 435 22.00 -15.85 9.41
N THR A 436 23.13 -16.13 10.07
CA THR A 436 24.25 -15.18 10.14
C THR A 436 24.90 -14.96 8.77
N ALA A 437 24.98 -15.98 7.93
CA ALA A 437 25.46 -15.86 6.55
C ALA A 437 24.58 -14.94 5.69
N ARG A 438 23.25 -14.97 5.88
CA ARG A 438 22.34 -14.05 5.16
C ARG A 438 22.49 -12.60 5.62
N VAL A 439 22.76 -12.35 6.90
CA VAL A 439 23.09 -11.00 7.38
C VAL A 439 24.45 -10.54 6.85
N ASP A 440 25.42 -11.46 6.78
CA ASP A 440 26.75 -11.19 6.23
C ASP A 440 26.72 -10.82 4.74
N ASP A 441 25.85 -11.46 3.98
CA ASP A 441 25.62 -11.12 2.59
C ASP A 441 25.03 -9.71 2.41
N LEU A 442 24.08 -9.29 3.25
CA LEU A 442 23.59 -7.90 3.25
C LEU A 442 24.70 -6.90 3.60
N LEU A 443 25.56 -7.22 4.57
CA LEU A 443 26.70 -6.39 4.95
C LEU A 443 27.74 -6.29 3.82
N CYS A 444 28.00 -7.39 3.13
CA CYS A 444 28.87 -7.42 1.95
C CYS A 444 28.32 -6.54 0.82
N ARG A 445 27.08 -6.79 0.39
CA ARG A 445 26.48 -6.12 -0.78
C ARG A 445 26.32 -4.61 -0.61
N TYR A 446 25.99 -4.15 0.59
CA TYR A 446 25.57 -2.77 0.80
C TYR A 446 26.54 -1.93 1.65
N TYR A 447 27.45 -2.54 2.43
CA TYR A 447 28.25 -1.84 3.44
C TYR A 447 29.76 -2.14 3.38
N GLN A 448 30.28 -2.57 2.23
CA GLN A 448 31.73 -2.76 1.97
C GLN A 448 32.41 -3.81 2.86
N TYR A 449 31.67 -4.80 3.38
CA TYR A 449 32.22 -5.93 4.10
C TYR A 449 32.64 -7.07 3.15
N GLU A 450 33.61 -6.82 2.26
CA GLU A 450 34.05 -7.79 1.24
C GLU A 450 34.47 -9.16 1.82
N ALA A 451 35.04 -9.15 3.03
CA ALA A 451 35.45 -10.38 3.71
C ALA A 451 34.29 -11.24 4.23
N LEU A 452 33.06 -10.71 4.24
CA LEU A 452 31.84 -11.40 4.64
C LEU A 452 31.04 -11.94 3.45
N CYS A 453 31.43 -11.60 2.23
CA CYS A 453 30.75 -12.09 1.03
C CYS A 453 30.76 -13.62 0.97
N LEU A 454 29.69 -14.20 0.44
CA LEU A 454 29.61 -15.63 0.20
C LEU A 454 30.77 -16.05 -0.71
N ALA A 455 31.48 -17.11 -0.31
CA ALA A 455 32.55 -17.65 -1.14
C ALA A 455 31.94 -18.18 -2.44
N ALA A 456 32.43 -17.71 -3.58
CA ALA A 456 31.92 -18.07 -4.91
C ALA A 456 31.84 -19.59 -5.12
N SER A 457 32.88 -20.32 -4.71
CA SER A 457 32.96 -21.79 -4.76
C SER A 457 32.33 -22.50 -3.54
N GLY A 458 31.75 -21.76 -2.61
CA GLY A 458 31.00 -22.30 -1.46
C GLY A 458 29.59 -22.71 -1.89
N ASP A 459 28.90 -23.42 -1.01
CA ASP A 459 27.50 -23.85 -1.19
C ASP A 459 26.86 -23.69 0.20
N VAL A 460 26.13 -22.59 0.40
CA VAL A 460 25.69 -22.18 1.74
C VAL A 460 24.37 -22.83 2.18
N ASP A 461 23.56 -23.33 1.25
CA ASP A 461 22.33 -24.07 1.54
C ASP A 461 22.43 -25.60 1.32
N ALA A 462 23.58 -26.07 0.81
CA ALA A 462 23.95 -27.46 0.64
C ALA A 462 23.08 -28.22 -0.39
N ASP A 463 22.63 -27.53 -1.42
CA ASP A 463 21.83 -28.11 -2.51
C ASP A 463 22.68 -28.75 -3.62
N GLY A 464 24.00 -28.50 -3.61
CA GLY A 464 24.97 -29.00 -4.57
C GLY A 464 25.31 -28.02 -5.70
N ARG A 465 24.76 -26.81 -5.72
CA ARG A 465 25.17 -25.69 -6.56
C ARG A 465 26.07 -24.77 -5.77
N VAL A 466 27.15 -24.32 -6.40
CA VAL A 466 28.01 -23.32 -5.77
C VAL A 466 27.34 -21.96 -5.84
N ASN A 467 27.54 -21.14 -4.82
CA ASN A 467 26.94 -19.83 -4.63
C ASN A 467 26.99 -19.00 -5.94
N GLU A 468 28.14 -18.93 -6.62
CA GLU A 468 28.28 -18.13 -7.87
C GLU A 468 27.39 -18.61 -9.05
N LEU A 469 26.93 -19.86 -9.02
CA LEU A 469 26.05 -20.46 -10.03
C LEU A 469 24.62 -20.66 -9.49
N ASP A 470 24.34 -20.17 -8.29
CA ASP A 470 23.07 -20.31 -7.62
C ASP A 470 22.33 -18.98 -7.59
N ALA A 471 21.21 -18.91 -8.32
CA ALA A 471 20.31 -17.76 -8.31
C ALA A 471 19.59 -17.58 -6.95
N PHE A 472 19.53 -18.65 -6.15
CA PHE A 472 18.93 -18.67 -4.83
C PHE A 472 19.85 -19.39 -3.83
N PRO A 473 21.01 -18.80 -3.49
CA PRO A 473 22.05 -19.43 -2.66
C PRO A 473 21.58 -19.79 -1.24
N PHE A 474 20.38 -19.39 -0.84
CA PHE A 474 19.80 -19.71 0.45
C PHE A 474 18.57 -20.65 0.34
N ASP A 475 18.20 -21.11 -0.85
CA ASP A 475 17.00 -21.94 -1.11
C ASP A 475 17.33 -23.31 -1.70
N SER A 476 17.54 -24.29 -0.81
CA SER A 476 17.99 -25.63 -1.18
C SER A 476 17.02 -26.44 -2.03
N ASP A 477 15.77 -26.00 -2.13
CA ASP A 477 14.74 -26.70 -2.90
C ASP A 477 14.82 -26.35 -4.40
N ASN A 478 15.46 -25.22 -4.76
CA ASN A 478 15.81 -24.74 -6.10
C ASN A 478 14.80 -24.93 -7.28
N GLU A 479 13.55 -25.29 -7.01
CA GLU A 479 12.53 -25.67 -7.98
C GLU A 479 11.09 -25.38 -7.49
N ASP A 480 10.67 -24.12 -7.44
CA ASP A 480 9.23 -23.78 -7.44
C ASP A 480 9.05 -22.38 -8.05
N LEU A 481 8.79 -22.29 -9.36
CA LEU A 481 8.28 -21.07 -9.98
C LEU A 481 6.79 -21.27 -10.24
N GLU A 482 5.94 -20.72 -9.39
CA GLU A 482 4.67 -20.18 -9.88
C GLU A 482 4.95 -18.78 -10.44
N ALA A 483 4.40 -18.46 -11.61
CA ALA A 483 4.57 -17.14 -12.23
C ALA A 483 3.98 -16.06 -11.31
N GLY A 484 4.82 -15.14 -10.82
CA GLY A 484 4.38 -13.95 -10.06
C GLY A 484 4.94 -13.79 -8.64
N GLU A 485 5.81 -14.66 -8.13
CA GLU A 485 6.47 -14.45 -6.84
C GLU A 485 7.68 -13.50 -6.94
N SER A 486 7.67 -12.39 -6.18
CA SER A 486 8.86 -11.55 -5.98
C SER A 486 9.85 -12.24 -5.04
N ARG A 487 11.07 -12.51 -5.51
CA ARG A 487 12.19 -13.06 -4.72
C ARG A 487 13.36 -12.08 -4.75
N THR A 488 14.21 -12.12 -3.74
CA THR A 488 15.56 -11.56 -3.87
C THR A 488 16.25 -12.36 -4.97
N ARG A 489 16.51 -11.74 -6.14
CA ARG A 489 17.55 -12.27 -7.02
C ARG A 489 18.86 -12.01 -6.29
N PHE A 490 19.38 -13.03 -5.61
CA PHE A 490 20.76 -13.04 -5.16
C PHE A 490 21.60 -13.31 -6.38
N ASP A 491 21.80 -12.28 -7.18
CA ASP A 491 22.74 -12.39 -8.26
C ASP A 491 24.16 -12.27 -7.66
N LEU A 492 24.82 -13.40 -7.46
CA LEU A 492 26.23 -13.43 -7.04
C LEU A 492 27.19 -13.10 -8.21
N SER A 493 26.66 -12.84 -9.41
CA SER A 493 27.37 -12.12 -10.47
C SER A 493 27.35 -10.60 -10.30
N PHE A 494 26.99 -10.10 -9.12
CA PHE A 494 27.45 -8.81 -8.62
C PHE A 494 28.83 -8.97 -7.93
N PRO A 495 29.97 -8.98 -8.67
CA PRO A 495 31.18 -8.49 -8.06
C PRO A 495 30.95 -7.02 -7.73
N ALA A 496 31.61 -6.55 -6.69
CA ALA A 496 31.71 -5.16 -6.29
C ALA A 496 31.52 -4.18 -7.45
N LEU A 497 30.66 -3.17 -7.25
CA LEU A 497 30.61 -1.92 -8.00
C LEU A 497 31.98 -1.56 -8.61
N VAL A 498 32.18 -1.99 -9.86
CA VAL A 498 33.06 -1.36 -10.82
C VAL A 498 32.17 -1.15 -12.04
N LEU A 499 31.42 -0.04 -12.03
CA LEU A 499 30.87 0.53 -13.25
C LEU A 499 32.03 0.64 -14.27
N ASN A 500 31.84 0.10 -15.48
CA ASN A 500 32.74 0.07 -16.65
C ASN A 500 33.61 -1.18 -16.84
N ASP A 501 33.06 -2.40 -16.85
CA ASP A 501 33.70 -3.43 -17.68
C ASP A 501 33.14 -3.32 -19.11
N ASP A 502 34.07 -3.29 -20.05
CA ASP A 502 33.94 -3.20 -21.50
C ASP A 502 34.85 -4.34 -21.98
N ARG A 503 34.29 -5.57 -21.96
CA ARG A 503 35.05 -6.83 -22.01
C ARG A 503 35.75 -7.02 -23.34
N ASP A 504 35.25 -6.42 -24.40
CA ASP A 504 35.84 -6.49 -25.74
C ASP A 504 36.55 -5.20 -26.17
N GLY A 505 36.33 -4.08 -25.47
CA GLY A 505 37.07 -2.84 -25.61
C GLY A 505 36.54 -1.91 -26.68
N ASP A 506 35.25 -1.97 -27.02
CA ASP A 506 34.61 -1.15 -28.07
C ASP A 506 34.13 0.22 -27.57
N GLY A 507 34.15 0.43 -26.25
CA GLY A 507 33.73 1.66 -25.58
C GLY A 507 32.27 1.68 -25.13
N VAL A 508 31.52 0.61 -25.34
CA VAL A 508 30.21 0.34 -24.74
C VAL A 508 30.43 -0.54 -23.51
N ALA A 509 29.64 -0.31 -22.46
CA ALA A 509 29.76 -1.12 -21.25
C ALA A 509 28.97 -2.41 -21.44
N ASP A 510 29.47 -3.53 -20.92
CA ASP A 510 28.89 -4.86 -21.11
C ASP A 510 27.39 -4.98 -20.76
N ASP A 511 26.88 -4.11 -19.88
CA ASP A 511 25.49 -4.07 -19.45
C ASP A 511 24.56 -3.33 -20.42
N ARG A 512 25.15 -2.64 -21.41
CA ARG A 512 24.50 -1.90 -22.49
C ARG A 512 24.98 -2.37 -23.86
N ASP A 513 25.66 -3.51 -23.89
CA ASP A 513 26.22 -4.14 -25.06
C ASP A 513 25.49 -5.46 -25.30
N ALA A 514 24.83 -5.59 -26.46
CA ALA A 514 24.15 -6.82 -26.85
C ALA A 514 25.14 -7.96 -27.15
N PHE A 515 26.40 -7.64 -27.48
CA PHE A 515 27.48 -8.58 -27.77
C PHE A 515 28.76 -8.27 -26.96
N PRO A 516 28.76 -8.46 -25.62
CA PRO A 516 29.87 -8.08 -24.70
C PRO A 516 31.23 -8.78 -24.90
N PHE A 517 31.40 -9.51 -25.99
CA PHE A 517 32.62 -10.24 -26.35
C PHE A 517 33.04 -10.01 -27.80
N ASN A 518 32.36 -9.10 -28.52
CA ASN A 518 32.59 -8.79 -29.92
C ASN A 518 32.69 -7.28 -30.12
N ALA A 519 33.92 -6.75 -30.07
CA ALA A 519 34.17 -5.31 -30.17
C ALA A 519 33.76 -4.63 -31.49
N GLY A 520 33.17 -5.39 -32.42
CA GLY A 520 32.58 -4.88 -33.66
C GLY A 520 31.06 -4.75 -33.61
N GLU A 521 30.39 -5.17 -32.53
CA GLU A 521 28.94 -5.15 -32.39
C GLU A 521 28.56 -4.73 -30.98
N SER A 522 27.63 -3.79 -30.84
CA SER A 522 27.11 -3.41 -29.52
C SER A 522 25.59 -3.26 -29.45
N LEU A 523 24.91 -3.29 -30.59
CA LEU A 523 23.46 -3.19 -30.74
C LEU A 523 22.95 -4.39 -31.54
N ASP A 524 21.72 -4.81 -31.20
CA ASP A 524 20.92 -5.86 -31.85
C ASP A 524 19.49 -5.30 -31.88
N THR A 525 19.14 -4.55 -32.92
CA THR A 525 17.90 -3.76 -32.96
C THR A 525 16.65 -4.65 -33.08
N ASP A 526 16.72 -5.77 -33.78
CA ASP A 526 15.60 -6.70 -33.99
C ASP A 526 15.63 -7.94 -33.06
N ALA A 527 16.72 -8.10 -32.30
CA ALA A 527 16.97 -9.17 -31.34
C ALA A 527 17.04 -10.58 -31.96
N ASP A 528 17.47 -10.70 -33.23
CA ASP A 528 17.62 -12.00 -33.90
C ASP A 528 18.95 -12.71 -33.59
N GLY A 529 19.88 -12.01 -32.94
CA GLY A 529 21.17 -12.51 -32.50
C GLY A 529 22.32 -12.24 -33.48
N GLU A 530 22.09 -11.51 -34.56
CA GLU A 530 23.11 -10.89 -35.41
C GLU A 530 23.21 -9.38 -35.07
N GLY A 531 24.42 -8.84 -34.92
CA GLY A 531 24.58 -7.44 -34.49
C GLY A 531 24.45 -6.48 -35.66
N ASN A 532 24.02 -5.25 -35.40
CA ASN A 532 23.69 -4.27 -36.45
C ASN A 532 24.83 -3.97 -37.46
N ASN A 533 26.11 -4.18 -37.13
CA ASN A 533 27.18 -3.98 -38.13
C ASN A 533 27.38 -5.21 -39.03
N ALA A 534 26.83 -6.37 -38.65
CA ALA A 534 26.87 -7.64 -39.38
C ALA A 534 25.54 -7.96 -40.08
N ASP A 535 24.43 -7.54 -39.48
CA ASP A 535 23.10 -7.58 -40.06
C ASP A 535 23.00 -6.61 -41.27
N LEU A 536 22.14 -6.94 -42.22
CA LEU A 536 21.88 -6.13 -43.42
C LEU A 536 20.45 -5.57 -43.44
N ASP A 537 19.64 -5.88 -42.43
CA ASP A 537 18.25 -5.47 -42.23
C ASP A 537 18.03 -5.32 -40.71
N ASP A 538 18.64 -4.27 -40.14
CA ASP A 538 18.81 -4.04 -38.69
C ASP A 538 17.50 -4.11 -37.88
N ASP A 539 16.35 -3.90 -38.50
CA ASP A 539 15.03 -3.90 -37.86
C ASP A 539 14.07 -4.99 -38.39
N ASN A 540 14.55 -5.78 -39.35
CA ASN A 540 13.92 -6.96 -39.95
C ASN A 540 12.49 -6.68 -40.46
N ASP A 541 12.30 -5.50 -41.04
CA ASP A 541 11.05 -5.12 -41.70
C ASP A 541 10.96 -5.62 -43.15
N GLY A 542 12.05 -6.21 -43.64
CA GLY A 542 12.15 -6.80 -44.96
C GLY A 542 12.73 -5.87 -46.02
N PHE A 543 13.22 -4.69 -45.64
CA PHE A 543 14.05 -3.80 -46.44
C PHE A 543 15.47 -3.76 -45.90
N THR A 544 16.48 -3.85 -46.76
CA THR A 544 17.87 -3.79 -46.29
C THR A 544 18.28 -2.36 -45.92
N ASP A 545 19.24 -2.19 -44.99
CA ASP A 545 19.70 -0.86 -44.57
C ASP A 545 20.19 -0.01 -45.74
N GLU A 546 20.74 -0.65 -46.80
CA GLU A 546 21.16 0.03 -48.03
C GLU A 546 19.97 0.56 -48.84
N GLU A 547 18.88 -0.22 -48.92
CA GLU A 547 17.63 0.19 -49.58
C GLU A 547 16.98 1.34 -48.82
N GLU A 548 16.96 1.27 -47.50
CA GLU A 548 16.39 2.29 -46.62
C GLU A 548 17.19 3.59 -46.62
N LEU A 549 18.52 3.51 -46.55
CA LEU A 549 19.39 4.67 -46.67
C LEU A 549 19.25 5.36 -48.04
N ALA A 550 19.04 4.58 -49.11
CA ALA A 550 18.77 5.10 -50.45
C ALA A 550 17.39 5.77 -50.55
N ASP A 551 16.43 5.29 -49.76
CA ASP A 551 15.07 5.79 -49.68
C ASP A 551 14.88 6.93 -48.66
N GLY A 552 15.87 7.16 -47.80
CA GLY A 552 15.89 8.19 -46.77
C GLY A 552 15.05 7.82 -45.55
N THR A 553 14.87 6.52 -45.30
CA THR A 553 14.18 5.96 -44.13
C THR A 553 15.18 5.55 -43.05
N ASP A 554 14.72 5.01 -41.93
CA ASP A 554 15.53 4.79 -40.73
C ASP A 554 15.71 3.29 -40.51
N PRO A 555 16.91 2.74 -40.77
CA PRO A 555 17.16 1.30 -40.72
C PRO A 555 17.11 0.69 -39.32
N LEU A 556 16.96 1.53 -38.28
CA LEU A 556 16.81 1.07 -36.91
C LEU A 556 15.34 1.00 -36.48
N SER A 557 14.40 1.16 -37.43
CA SER A 557 12.99 1.32 -37.12
C SER A 557 12.13 0.67 -38.18
N ARG A 558 11.62 -0.52 -37.85
CA ARG A 558 10.72 -1.34 -38.68
C ARG A 558 9.41 -0.69 -39.13
N PHE A 559 9.21 0.57 -38.73
CA PHE A 559 8.05 1.41 -39.01
C PHE A 559 8.42 2.63 -39.86
N SER A 560 9.70 2.82 -40.17
CA SER A 560 10.25 3.86 -41.01
C SER A 560 10.47 3.30 -42.40
N CYS A 561 9.44 3.36 -43.24
CA CYS A 561 9.60 2.96 -44.65
C CYS A 561 8.90 3.95 -45.58
N ARG A 562 9.43 4.09 -46.81
CA ARG A 562 9.08 5.17 -47.76
C ARG A 562 7.60 5.16 -48.16
N SER A 563 6.99 3.97 -48.09
CA SER A 563 5.54 3.77 -48.11
C SER A 563 5.21 2.33 -47.69
N GLY A 564 4.36 2.14 -46.67
CA GLY A 564 3.62 0.88 -46.49
C GLY A 564 3.67 0.21 -45.11
N CYS A 565 4.48 0.66 -44.16
CA CYS A 565 4.63 0.00 -42.86
C CYS A 565 3.65 0.62 -41.85
N PHE A 566 2.37 0.31 -42.03
CA PHE A 566 1.35 0.69 -41.07
C PHE A 566 1.38 -0.24 -39.86
N SER A 567 1.44 0.36 -38.67
CA SER A 567 1.27 -0.32 -37.38
C SER A 567 0.00 0.13 -36.66
N PHE A 568 -0.63 -0.79 -35.95
CA PHE A 568 -1.71 -0.52 -35.00
C PHE A 568 -1.20 -0.02 -33.64
N ASP A 569 0.10 0.16 -33.44
CA ASP A 569 0.62 1.10 -32.43
C ASP A 569 0.48 2.52 -33.00
N VAL A 570 -0.65 3.13 -32.67
CA VAL A 570 -1.09 4.42 -33.20
C VAL A 570 -0.48 5.58 -32.41
N ASP A 571 -0.15 5.40 -31.14
CA ASP A 571 0.48 6.44 -30.33
C ASP A 571 2.02 6.31 -30.20
N GLU A 572 2.61 5.30 -30.85
CA GLU A 572 4.06 5.05 -30.90
C GLU A 572 4.67 4.87 -29.50
N ASN A 573 4.00 4.09 -28.64
CA ASN A 573 4.49 3.74 -27.32
C ASN A 573 5.15 2.34 -27.27
N LEU A 574 5.29 1.67 -28.42
CA LEU A 574 5.76 0.30 -28.62
C LEU A 574 4.78 -0.79 -28.18
N GLU A 575 3.55 -0.44 -27.80
CA GLU A 575 2.51 -1.37 -27.36
C GLU A 575 1.14 -1.03 -27.97
N ALA A 576 0.60 -1.89 -28.83
CA ALA A 576 -0.77 -1.74 -29.29
C ALA A 576 -1.77 -2.22 -28.22
N GLN A 577 -2.42 -1.29 -27.52
CA GLN A 577 -3.37 -1.60 -26.45
C GLN A 577 -4.83 -1.21 -26.81
N PRO A 578 -5.85 -1.83 -26.17
CA PRO A 578 -7.25 -1.58 -26.53
C PRO A 578 -7.71 -0.13 -26.28
N LEU A 579 -7.20 0.50 -25.22
CA LEU A 579 -7.69 1.79 -24.73
C LEU A 579 -6.86 2.98 -25.21
N THR A 580 -5.67 2.74 -25.75
CA THR A 580 -4.85 3.74 -26.41
C THR A 580 -5.09 3.62 -27.91
N ASP A 581 -4.75 2.49 -28.52
CA ASP A 581 -4.73 2.38 -29.98
C ASP A 581 -6.07 1.98 -30.58
N GLY A 582 -6.67 0.92 -30.04
CA GLY A 582 -8.00 0.47 -30.48
C GLY A 582 -9.04 1.59 -30.35
N LEU A 583 -8.93 2.37 -29.27
CA LEU A 583 -9.81 3.51 -29.01
C LEU A 583 -9.53 4.70 -29.95
N LEU A 584 -8.27 5.00 -30.26
CA LEU A 584 -7.92 6.04 -31.24
C LEU A 584 -8.44 5.69 -32.64
N VAL A 585 -8.26 4.45 -33.10
CA VAL A 585 -8.76 3.98 -34.41
C VAL A 585 -10.28 4.08 -34.49
N ILE A 586 -11.01 3.56 -33.50
CA ILE A 586 -12.47 3.58 -33.57
C ILE A 586 -13.03 5.01 -33.47
N ARG A 587 -12.42 5.90 -32.67
CA ARG A 587 -12.78 7.32 -32.63
C ARG A 587 -12.52 8.01 -33.96
N HIS A 588 -11.37 7.75 -34.59
CA HIS A 588 -11.07 8.29 -35.91
C HIS A 588 -12.12 7.88 -36.95
N LEU A 589 -12.48 6.59 -36.99
CA LEU A 589 -13.49 6.08 -37.92
C LEU A 589 -14.88 6.69 -37.68
N PHE A 590 -15.21 7.05 -36.42
CA PHE A 590 -16.44 7.79 -36.11
C PHE A 590 -16.36 9.29 -36.48
N GLY A 591 -15.22 9.77 -36.96
CA GLY A 591 -14.99 11.14 -37.39
C GLY A 591 -14.58 12.10 -36.27
N PHE A 592 -14.13 11.60 -35.12
CA PHE A 592 -13.62 12.44 -34.04
C PHE A 592 -12.26 13.06 -34.42
N THR A 593 -12.06 14.32 -34.04
CA THR A 593 -10.84 15.11 -34.27
C THR A 593 -10.52 15.98 -33.05
N GLY A 594 -9.32 16.55 -32.97
CA GLY A 594 -8.88 17.38 -31.84
C GLY A 594 -8.89 16.61 -30.51
N ASP A 595 -9.16 17.30 -29.40
CA ASP A 595 -9.19 16.69 -28.06
C ASP A 595 -10.12 15.48 -27.97
N ALA A 596 -11.21 15.45 -28.76
CA ALA A 596 -12.16 14.34 -28.73
C ALA A 596 -11.61 13.06 -29.36
N LEU A 597 -10.56 13.16 -30.20
CA LEU A 597 -9.81 12.02 -30.70
C LEU A 597 -8.91 11.45 -29.60
N THR A 598 -8.09 12.28 -28.95
CA THR A 598 -6.96 11.83 -28.11
C THR A 598 -7.21 11.81 -26.60
N SER A 599 -8.21 12.52 -26.08
CA SER A 599 -8.44 12.65 -24.64
C SER A 599 -8.60 11.29 -23.96
N GLY A 600 -7.65 10.97 -23.08
CA GLY A 600 -7.60 9.71 -22.32
C GLY A 600 -7.38 8.46 -23.18
N ALA A 601 -6.85 8.62 -24.39
CA ALA A 601 -6.60 7.54 -25.36
C ALA A 601 -5.15 7.55 -25.89
N THR A 602 -4.21 8.15 -25.16
CA THR A 602 -2.78 8.16 -25.47
C THR A 602 -1.99 7.74 -24.22
N ALA A 603 -1.00 6.87 -24.37
CA ALA A 603 -0.19 6.33 -23.28
C ALA A 603 0.77 7.36 -22.66
N GLY A 604 1.21 7.09 -21.42
CA GLY A 604 2.25 7.84 -20.71
C GLY A 604 3.65 7.53 -21.24
N GLY A 605 3.88 7.81 -22.52
CA GLY A 605 5.10 7.44 -23.26
C GLY A 605 4.98 7.57 -24.78
N ALA A 606 3.81 7.97 -25.29
CA ALA A 606 3.52 8.09 -26.72
C ALA A 606 4.51 8.99 -27.49
N GLY A 607 5.15 8.44 -28.53
CA GLY A 607 5.91 9.21 -29.53
C GLY A 607 5.00 10.10 -30.39
N ARG A 608 3.76 9.65 -30.62
CA ARG A 608 2.72 10.34 -31.39
C ARG A 608 1.52 10.71 -30.51
N GLY A 609 1.63 11.83 -29.80
CA GLY A 609 0.62 12.24 -28.81
C GLY A 609 -0.43 13.28 -29.27
N SER A 610 -0.19 14.03 -30.36
CA SER A 610 -1.11 15.10 -30.78
C SER A 610 -2.25 14.59 -31.67
N ALA A 611 -3.41 15.24 -31.57
CA ALA A 611 -4.58 14.88 -32.36
C ALA A 611 -4.35 15.11 -33.87
N GLU A 612 -3.53 16.10 -34.23
CA GLU A 612 -3.13 16.38 -35.61
C GLU A 612 -2.22 15.28 -36.18
N GLU A 613 -1.26 14.78 -35.39
CA GLU A 613 -0.36 13.71 -35.82
C GLU A 613 -1.08 12.37 -35.93
N ILE A 614 -1.82 11.98 -34.89
CA ILE A 614 -2.62 10.75 -34.90
C ILE A 614 -3.68 10.80 -36.02
N GLY A 615 -4.38 11.92 -36.16
CA GLY A 615 -5.40 12.09 -37.19
C GLY A 615 -4.83 11.97 -38.61
N ARG A 616 -3.63 12.51 -38.85
CA ARG A 616 -2.93 12.39 -40.14
C ARG A 616 -2.47 10.96 -40.40
N TYR A 617 -1.85 10.31 -39.42
CA TYR A 617 -1.40 8.92 -39.53
C TYR A 617 -2.54 7.98 -39.90
N LEU A 618 -3.67 8.05 -39.19
CA LEU A 618 -4.84 7.21 -39.47
C LEU A 618 -5.50 7.55 -40.82
N ALA A 619 -5.50 8.81 -41.24
CA ALA A 619 -6.04 9.21 -42.54
C ALA A 619 -5.18 8.71 -43.71
N GLU A 620 -3.86 8.68 -43.55
CA GLU A 620 -2.92 8.13 -44.55
C GLU A 620 -3.01 6.60 -44.62
N ALA A 621 -3.41 5.95 -43.52
CA ALA A 621 -3.57 4.50 -43.41
C ALA A 621 -4.98 3.98 -43.76
N ASN A 622 -5.84 4.76 -44.43
CA ASN A 622 -7.23 4.38 -44.67
C ASN A 622 -7.40 3.03 -45.40
N SER A 623 -6.45 2.59 -46.23
CA SER A 623 -6.54 1.24 -46.83
C SER A 623 -6.23 0.12 -45.84
N GLU A 624 -5.38 0.39 -44.85
CA GLU A 624 -4.96 -0.58 -43.85
C GLU A 624 -5.98 -0.74 -42.73
N LEU A 625 -6.78 0.30 -42.47
CA LEU A 625 -7.89 0.29 -41.53
C LEU A 625 -9.10 -0.53 -42.02
N ASP A 626 -9.11 -1.03 -43.25
CA ASP A 626 -10.15 -1.93 -43.78
C ASP A 626 -9.80 -3.38 -43.37
N ILE A 627 -10.24 -3.77 -42.17
CA ILE A 627 -9.89 -5.00 -41.45
C ILE A 627 -10.76 -6.20 -41.85
N ASP A 628 -11.97 -5.98 -42.38
CA ASP A 628 -12.76 -7.05 -42.99
C ASP A 628 -12.63 -7.14 -44.51
N GLY A 629 -12.02 -6.14 -45.14
CA GLY A 629 -11.63 -6.16 -46.55
C GLY A 629 -12.82 -6.01 -47.48
N ASP A 630 -13.88 -5.32 -47.03
CA ASP A 630 -15.06 -4.99 -47.85
C ASP A 630 -14.86 -3.75 -48.74
N GLY A 631 -13.72 -3.05 -48.58
CA GLY A 631 -13.37 -1.83 -49.31
C GLY A 631 -13.88 -0.55 -48.64
N GLU A 632 -14.55 -0.63 -47.48
CA GLU A 632 -15.07 0.49 -46.72
C GLU A 632 -14.63 0.46 -45.24
N THR A 633 -13.83 1.43 -44.82
CA THR A 633 -13.43 1.58 -43.41
C THR A 633 -14.56 2.15 -42.55
N LYS A 634 -15.15 1.35 -41.67
CA LYS A 634 -16.23 1.77 -40.76
C LYS A 634 -15.93 1.43 -39.30
N PRO A 635 -16.47 2.22 -38.34
CA PRO A 635 -16.22 2.00 -36.92
C PRO A 635 -16.70 0.64 -36.40
N LEU A 636 -17.83 0.14 -36.92
CA LEU A 636 -18.51 -1.03 -36.35
C LEU A 636 -18.15 -2.35 -37.05
N THR A 637 -17.47 -2.27 -38.20
CA THR A 637 -16.92 -3.45 -38.86
C THR A 637 -15.42 -3.53 -38.63
N ASP A 638 -14.68 -2.46 -38.87
CA ASP A 638 -13.22 -2.51 -38.75
C ASP A 638 -12.71 -2.12 -37.36
N GLY A 639 -13.10 -0.93 -36.88
CA GLY A 639 -12.67 -0.44 -35.57
C GLY A 639 -13.08 -1.39 -34.43
N LEU A 640 -14.24 -2.03 -34.57
CA LEU A 640 -14.74 -3.01 -33.62
C LEU A 640 -13.94 -4.33 -33.66
N LEU A 641 -13.47 -4.79 -34.82
CA LEU A 641 -12.61 -5.97 -34.93
C LEU A 641 -11.27 -5.73 -34.26
N LEU A 642 -10.63 -4.58 -34.51
CA LEU A 642 -9.36 -4.22 -33.86
C LEU A 642 -9.49 -4.18 -32.34
N ILE A 643 -10.45 -3.41 -31.81
CA ILE A 643 -10.55 -3.22 -30.36
C ILE A 643 -10.92 -4.54 -29.65
N ARG A 644 -11.73 -5.41 -30.27
CA ARG A 644 -12.00 -6.76 -29.74
C ARG A 644 -10.74 -7.60 -29.72
N TYR A 645 -9.98 -7.61 -30.81
CA TYR A 645 -8.74 -8.38 -30.88
C TYR A 645 -7.75 -7.94 -29.78
N LEU A 646 -7.56 -6.63 -29.60
CA LEU A 646 -6.67 -6.10 -28.57
C LEU A 646 -7.14 -6.47 -27.15
N PHE A 647 -8.45 -6.59 -26.90
CA PHE A 647 -9.00 -7.10 -25.63
C PHE A 647 -8.86 -8.63 -25.47
N GLY A 648 -8.23 -9.32 -26.42
CA GLY A 648 -7.99 -10.76 -26.39
C GLY A 648 -9.15 -11.62 -26.90
N PHE A 649 -10.12 -11.04 -27.59
CA PHE A 649 -11.20 -11.81 -28.22
C PHE A 649 -10.69 -12.52 -29.49
N SER A 650 -11.09 -13.78 -29.67
CA SER A 650 -10.74 -14.63 -30.81
C SER A 650 -11.95 -15.44 -31.29
N GLY A 651 -11.83 -16.11 -32.44
CA GLY A 651 -12.89 -16.97 -32.97
C GLY A 651 -14.22 -16.25 -33.20
N ASP A 652 -15.35 -16.90 -32.94
CA ASP A 652 -16.68 -16.30 -33.13
C ASP A 652 -16.88 -14.99 -32.35
N ALA A 653 -16.24 -14.85 -31.19
CA ALA A 653 -16.38 -13.67 -30.36
C ALA A 653 -15.68 -12.43 -30.95
N LEU A 654 -14.66 -12.65 -31.79
CA LEU A 654 -14.01 -11.59 -32.55
C LEU A 654 -14.94 -11.09 -33.67
N VAL A 655 -15.45 -11.98 -34.51
CA VAL A 655 -16.11 -11.63 -35.78
C VAL A 655 -17.63 -11.45 -35.72
N SER A 656 -18.31 -12.02 -34.72
CA SER A 656 -19.78 -12.02 -34.69
C SER A 656 -20.36 -10.60 -34.64
N GLY A 657 -21.14 -10.26 -35.67
CA GLY A 657 -21.77 -8.95 -35.83
C GLY A 657 -20.82 -7.80 -36.20
N ALA A 658 -19.57 -8.10 -36.56
CA ALA A 658 -18.54 -7.12 -36.94
C ALA A 658 -17.99 -7.33 -38.36
N ILE A 659 -18.54 -8.27 -39.14
CA ILE A 659 -18.16 -8.48 -40.55
C ILE A 659 -19.17 -7.78 -41.47
N GLY A 660 -18.67 -6.97 -42.40
CA GLY A 660 -19.40 -6.26 -43.44
C GLY A 660 -20.04 -7.19 -44.49
N THR A 661 -20.96 -6.66 -45.28
CA THR A 661 -21.76 -7.46 -46.23
C THR A 661 -20.97 -7.97 -47.44
N ASP A 662 -19.82 -7.36 -47.75
CA ASP A 662 -18.96 -7.67 -48.89
C ASP A 662 -17.52 -7.99 -48.47
N ALA A 663 -17.33 -8.34 -47.19
CA ALA A 663 -16.03 -8.63 -46.60
C ALA A 663 -15.31 -9.78 -47.32
N THR A 664 -14.03 -9.57 -47.61
CA THR A 664 -13.14 -10.61 -48.16
C THR A 664 -12.37 -11.35 -47.08
N ARG A 665 -12.30 -10.80 -45.86
CA ARG A 665 -11.78 -11.39 -44.63
C ARG A 665 -12.93 -11.60 -43.66
N ASP A 666 -13.73 -12.64 -43.92
CA ASP A 666 -15.00 -12.92 -43.21
C ASP A 666 -14.88 -14.01 -42.12
N THR A 667 -13.67 -14.50 -41.84
CA THR A 667 -13.40 -15.49 -40.79
C THR A 667 -12.46 -14.93 -39.73
N ALA A 668 -12.58 -15.42 -38.49
CA ALA A 668 -11.70 -15.02 -37.39
C ALA A 668 -10.23 -15.26 -37.72
N GLU A 669 -9.89 -16.42 -38.31
CA GLU A 669 -8.52 -16.74 -38.73
C GLU A 669 -7.96 -15.70 -39.73
N SER A 670 -8.74 -15.33 -40.76
CA SER A 670 -8.29 -14.34 -41.74
C SER A 670 -8.12 -12.93 -41.15
N VAL A 671 -8.93 -12.57 -40.16
CA VAL A 671 -8.85 -11.28 -39.47
C VAL A 671 -7.65 -11.26 -38.50
N GLU A 672 -7.47 -12.32 -37.71
CA GLU A 672 -6.37 -12.44 -36.75
C GLU A 672 -5.01 -12.41 -37.46
N VAL A 673 -4.87 -13.08 -38.61
CA VAL A 673 -3.65 -13.03 -39.43
C VAL A 673 -3.37 -11.60 -39.92
N TYR A 674 -4.41 -10.88 -40.36
CA TYR A 674 -4.28 -9.51 -40.86
C TYR A 674 -3.83 -8.53 -39.76
N LEU A 675 -4.47 -8.63 -38.57
CA LEU A 675 -4.16 -7.79 -37.41
C LEU A 675 -2.78 -8.10 -36.83
N LYS A 676 -2.45 -9.39 -36.64
CA LYS A 676 -1.17 -9.81 -36.07
C LYS A 676 0.03 -9.33 -36.89
N ALA A 677 -0.10 -9.25 -38.21
CA ALA A 677 0.96 -8.76 -39.10
C ALA A 677 1.23 -7.25 -38.97
N ARG A 678 0.41 -6.50 -38.21
CA ARG A 678 0.45 -5.04 -38.08
C ARG A 678 0.48 -4.60 -36.61
N LEU A 679 0.81 -5.50 -35.68
CA LEU A 679 1.00 -5.19 -34.27
C LEU A 679 2.50 -5.19 -33.95
N PRO A 680 2.95 -4.38 -32.97
CA PRO A 680 4.33 -4.45 -32.49
C PRO A 680 4.63 -5.87 -31.97
N VAL A 681 5.84 -6.34 -32.26
CA VAL A 681 6.34 -7.62 -31.72
C VAL A 681 6.77 -7.37 -30.27
N PRO A 682 6.32 -8.19 -29.31
CA PRO A 682 6.63 -8.02 -27.89
C PRO A 682 8.08 -8.32 -27.52
#